data_AF-A0A937RCU6-F1
#
_entry.id   AF-A0A937RCU6-F1
#
_cell.length_a   1.000
_cell.length_b   1.000
_cell.length_c   1.000
_cell.angle_alpha   90.00
_cell.angle_beta   90.00
_cell.angle_gamma   90.00
#
_symmetry.space_group_name_H-M   'P 1'
#
loop_
_entity.id
_entity.type
_entity.pdbx_description
1 polymer ?
#
loop_
_entity_poly.entity_id
_entity_poly.type
_entity_poly.pdbx_seq_one_letter_code
_entity_poly.pdbx_strand_id
1 'polypeptide(L)'
;MLTRCPAPTGGTANPPGEAPAAPAAPAAPPSQPSHPSLTRYRLALDEFDAIASGHGDLATLRAGQLSRRMLLVQALVGAVAEHRPDLAELADLDASLAVLRAAHRAGRAEVDRLLLHPQVGVWGMRCLRLLFGHAAAGDRKAAGDQKAGVNQKVGVNLEAAPPRLDGADSGTLAAQIGCFGTLAATAAMLVGRECDVVAHALDGGLMFPTLGRATVPGLSGWARIRVGLPAGGRPPAAPRPGTRAVSLSVLSPGEPQAVLARFDVELDACPDARTGFDPRAFGALDPTAVRSGVVDRAVGVTVWDATGTRHDATGTRDTGPRDAAGGSDAPAWQPLRALVSEVDGRRLVVDLDDVDPFRSFHHVPPTPRLSDEELVVWRLRLDEAWALLVRHHPGRATTVASALASLIPLRAPRDAEELSASSADACGAVALTLPHSGLALAGSLIHELAHSRLSALLDLVPLFEPDRRAVYFSPWRRDPRPVPGLTQGAFAFLALTDFWNDHRLAAGGAGGRLAQFEYARWRAELPGVLDILMGSGVLTGLGERFVGGMRRGLAAIADGEVPEEAAALADLANAEHWITWRLRNVHPRAAFIDTLGYAWRTGHACPPLPATAVPATAVSAGAARAAVSDPAAPDALAPSAPRFVTHGRLSLSYLRLREPERFAELAREPSRLGAAVPAACPADLLLLTGQAAAASALYQDLIAARPDGIDLWAGFALSRRAARGGGDPLVRRPEVALALYRHLRAAGAAPSPAELADWLAAGAVTSRPGPAVGATPPTAVEGGVAVGGVAGSVAVGGVLATGHSGDGSNTKSTRTPSATSRTSGWSSRSTRR
;
A
#
# COMPACT_ATOMS: atom_id res chain seq x y z
N MET A 1 20.90 -18.76 -1.98
CA MET A 1 21.42 -17.76 -1.04
C MET A 1 21.58 -18.35 0.36
N LEU A 2 20.52 -18.67 1.10
CA LEU A 2 20.64 -19.25 2.46
C LEU A 2 21.47 -20.56 2.53
N THR A 3 21.43 -21.40 1.49
CA THR A 3 22.01 -22.75 1.48
C THR A 3 23.34 -22.90 0.72
N ARG A 4 23.93 -21.82 0.18
CA ARG A 4 25.14 -21.87 -0.65
C ARG A 4 26.28 -21.02 -0.08
N CYS A 5 27.08 -21.61 0.80
CA CYS A 5 28.47 -21.25 1.13
C CYS A 5 29.23 -22.53 1.52
N PRO A 6 30.56 -22.61 1.30
CA PRO A 6 31.35 -23.82 1.56
C PRO A 6 31.53 -24.12 3.05
N ALA A 7 31.89 -25.37 3.36
CA ALA A 7 32.11 -25.86 4.72
C ALA A 7 33.40 -25.28 5.35
N PRO A 8 33.49 -25.18 6.70
CA PRO A 8 34.71 -24.74 7.38
C PRO A 8 35.78 -25.83 7.31
N THR A 9 37.00 -25.43 6.93
CA THR A 9 38.19 -26.29 6.95
C THR A 9 38.92 -26.18 8.30
N GLY A 10 38.88 -27.24 9.08
CA GLY A 10 39.92 -27.56 10.08
C GLY A 10 40.39 -29.00 9.84
N GLY A 11 41.63 -29.40 10.14
CA GLY A 11 42.77 -28.68 10.70
C GLY A 11 43.60 -29.62 11.59
N THR A 12 44.94 -29.65 11.48
CA THR A 12 45.88 -30.41 12.34
C THR A 12 47.34 -29.96 12.16
N ALA A 13 48.23 -30.39 13.07
CA ALA A 13 49.67 -30.12 13.10
C ALA A 13 50.43 -31.32 13.76
N ASN A 14 51.77 -31.42 13.87
CA ASN A 14 52.79 -30.40 13.59
C ASN A 14 54.06 -30.91 12.82
N PRO A 15 55.18 -31.41 13.43
CA PRO A 15 56.52 -31.01 12.95
C PRO A 15 57.46 -32.22 12.66
N PRO A 16 58.81 -32.09 12.65
CA PRO A 16 59.68 -31.30 11.76
C PRO A 16 60.79 -32.14 11.06
N GLY A 17 61.45 -31.62 10.01
CA GLY A 17 62.68 -32.25 9.46
C GLY A 17 63.31 -31.62 8.20
N GLU A 18 64.57 -31.21 8.31
CA GLU A 18 65.64 -31.02 7.29
C GLU A 18 65.46 -30.23 5.96
N ALA A 19 66.21 -29.12 5.89
CA ALA A 19 67.14 -28.66 4.84
C ALA A 19 66.67 -28.31 3.38
N PRO A 20 67.35 -27.38 2.67
CA PRO A 20 66.71 -26.56 1.63
C PRO A 20 67.07 -26.93 0.18
N ALA A 21 66.13 -26.69 -0.76
CA ALA A 21 66.40 -26.70 -2.20
C ALA A 21 65.56 -25.68 -2.99
N ALA A 22 66.26 -24.85 -3.78
CA ALA A 22 65.82 -23.99 -4.90
C ALA A 22 64.62 -23.00 -4.73
N PRO A 23 64.72 -21.77 -5.28
CA PRO A 23 63.62 -20.80 -5.23
C PRO A 23 62.49 -21.18 -6.19
N ALA A 24 61.32 -21.48 -5.64
CA ALA A 24 60.09 -21.66 -6.43
C ALA A 24 59.59 -20.31 -7.00
N ALA A 25 58.97 -20.36 -8.18
CA ALA A 25 58.35 -19.20 -8.82
C ALA A 25 57.28 -18.56 -7.91
N PRO A 26 57.03 -17.23 -8.02
CA PRO A 26 56.08 -16.54 -7.16
C PRO A 26 54.69 -17.17 -7.28
N ALA A 27 54.14 -17.60 -6.14
CA ALA A 27 52.82 -18.18 -6.06
C ALA A 27 51.78 -17.20 -6.63
N ALA A 28 50.87 -17.70 -7.47
CA ALA A 28 49.72 -16.93 -7.92
C ALA A 28 48.96 -16.40 -6.69
N PRO A 29 48.48 -15.14 -6.71
CA PRO A 29 47.73 -14.59 -5.58
C PRO A 29 46.53 -15.48 -5.27
N PRO A 30 46.17 -15.66 -3.98
CA PRO A 30 45.06 -16.52 -3.60
C PRO A 30 43.80 -16.09 -4.35
N SER A 31 43.23 -17.02 -5.11
CA SER A 31 42.02 -16.79 -5.90
C SER A 31 40.93 -16.26 -4.97
N GLN A 32 40.47 -15.03 -5.24
CA GLN A 32 39.42 -14.38 -4.45
C GLN A 32 38.25 -15.35 -4.26
N PRO A 33 37.65 -15.44 -3.05
CA PRO A 33 36.51 -16.31 -2.84
C PRO A 33 35.42 -15.95 -3.83
N SER A 34 35.10 -16.88 -4.73
CA SER A 34 34.15 -16.64 -5.82
C SER A 34 32.81 -16.21 -5.23
N HIS A 35 32.47 -14.93 -5.34
CA HIS A 35 31.20 -14.41 -4.83
C HIS A 35 30.07 -15.29 -5.37
N PRO A 36 29.18 -15.81 -4.50
CA PRO A 36 28.12 -16.72 -4.94
C PRO A 36 27.29 -15.99 -6.00
N SER A 37 27.22 -16.55 -7.21
CA SER A 37 26.62 -15.88 -8.37
C SER A 37 25.20 -15.42 -8.03
N LEU A 38 25.03 -14.11 -7.84
CA LEU A 38 23.75 -13.53 -7.47
C LEU A 38 22.76 -13.81 -8.61
N THR A 39 21.66 -14.51 -8.31
CA THR A 39 20.58 -14.71 -9.26
C THR A 39 20.04 -13.34 -9.66
N ARG A 40 20.34 -12.91 -10.89
CA ARG A 40 19.76 -11.69 -11.46
C ARG A 40 18.35 -12.02 -11.93
N TYR A 41 17.35 -11.47 -11.26
CA TYR A 41 15.98 -11.50 -11.75
C TYR A 41 15.92 -10.78 -13.11
N ARG A 42 15.20 -11.38 -14.04
CA ARG A 42 14.85 -10.79 -15.33
C ARG A 42 13.33 -10.79 -15.40
N LEU A 43 12.75 -9.61 -15.52
CA LEU A 43 11.34 -9.44 -15.82
C LEU A 43 11.23 -9.31 -17.34
N ALA A 44 10.38 -10.12 -17.97
CA ALA A 44 10.18 -10.04 -19.41
C ALA A 44 9.38 -8.77 -19.77
N LEU A 45 9.60 -8.18 -20.95
CA LEU A 45 8.99 -6.89 -21.31
C LEU A 45 7.47 -6.98 -21.54
N ASP A 46 6.97 -8.14 -21.92
CA ASP A 46 5.55 -8.49 -21.97
C ASP A 46 4.94 -8.64 -20.58
N GLU A 47 5.63 -9.30 -19.64
CA GLU A 47 5.21 -9.37 -18.23
C GLU A 47 5.19 -7.96 -17.60
N PHE A 48 6.20 -7.13 -17.88
CA PHE A 48 6.27 -5.73 -17.45
C PHE A 48 5.12 -4.89 -18.03
N ASP A 49 4.83 -5.01 -19.33
CA ASP A 49 3.72 -4.29 -19.97
C ASP A 49 2.35 -4.76 -19.46
N ALA A 50 2.20 -6.07 -19.19
CA ALA A 50 1.01 -6.61 -18.57
C ALA A 50 0.80 -5.98 -17.18
N ILE A 51 1.83 -5.99 -16.31
CA ILE A 51 1.80 -5.34 -15.00
C ILE A 51 1.44 -3.86 -15.14
N ALA A 52 2.07 -3.13 -16.08
CA ALA A 52 1.81 -1.72 -16.31
C ALA A 52 0.36 -1.42 -16.74
N SER A 53 -0.28 -2.34 -17.46
CA SER A 53 -1.70 -2.28 -17.82
C SER A 53 -2.67 -2.79 -16.73
N GLY A 54 -2.19 -3.08 -15.52
CA GLY A 54 -2.96 -3.61 -14.39
C GLY A 54 -3.05 -5.15 -14.32
N HIS A 55 -2.58 -5.85 -15.34
CA HIS A 55 -2.76 -7.28 -15.58
C HIS A 55 -1.48 -8.10 -15.35
N GLY A 56 -1.46 -9.39 -15.71
CA GLY A 56 -0.27 -10.26 -15.66
C GLY A 56 -0.09 -11.04 -14.36
N ASP A 57 0.87 -11.96 -14.36
CA ASP A 57 1.25 -12.79 -13.21
C ASP A 57 1.97 -11.98 -12.12
N LEU A 58 2.03 -12.55 -10.91
CA LEU A 58 2.80 -12.06 -9.76
C LEU A 58 3.96 -12.98 -9.39
N ALA A 59 4.13 -14.14 -10.05
CA ALA A 59 5.17 -15.12 -9.74
C ALA A 59 6.59 -14.50 -9.70
N THR A 60 6.98 -13.71 -10.70
CA THR A 60 8.28 -13.04 -10.74
C THR A 60 8.44 -12.02 -9.61
N LEU A 61 7.39 -11.23 -9.33
CA LEU A 61 7.40 -10.25 -8.24
C LEU A 61 7.50 -10.93 -6.87
N ARG A 62 6.77 -12.02 -6.65
CA ARG A 62 6.80 -12.84 -5.43
C ARG A 62 8.17 -13.49 -5.21
N ALA A 63 8.79 -13.99 -6.28
CA ALA A 63 10.16 -14.53 -6.22
C ALA A 63 11.19 -13.42 -5.90
N GLY A 64 11.00 -12.23 -6.45
CA GLY A 64 11.76 -11.01 -6.09
C GLY A 64 11.63 -10.67 -4.61
N GLN A 65 10.41 -10.62 -4.07
CA GLN A 65 10.15 -10.37 -2.64
C GLN A 65 10.79 -11.44 -1.73
N LEU A 66 10.69 -12.73 -2.08
CA LEU A 66 11.36 -13.80 -1.34
C LEU A 66 12.88 -13.61 -1.31
N SER A 67 13.50 -13.20 -2.42
CA SER A 67 14.92 -12.86 -2.44
C SER A 67 15.25 -11.60 -1.63
N ARG A 68 14.42 -10.55 -1.69
CA ARG A 68 14.55 -9.37 -0.82
C ARG A 68 14.50 -9.76 0.65
N ARG A 69 13.60 -10.67 1.05
CA ARG A 69 13.50 -11.20 2.42
C ARG A 69 14.72 -12.01 2.84
N MET A 70 15.24 -12.90 1.98
CA MET A 70 16.48 -13.63 2.25
C MET A 70 17.69 -12.70 2.39
N LEU A 71 17.80 -11.69 1.53
CA LEU A 71 18.86 -10.68 1.60
C LEU A 71 18.72 -9.79 2.83
N LEU A 72 17.50 -9.41 3.22
CA LEU A 72 17.21 -8.64 4.44
C LEU A 72 17.68 -9.38 5.70
N VAL A 73 17.37 -10.67 5.82
CA VAL A 73 17.86 -11.51 6.94
C VAL A 73 19.39 -11.62 6.93
N GLN A 74 20.01 -11.84 5.78
CA GLN A 74 21.48 -11.94 5.68
C GLN A 74 22.17 -10.61 6.01
N ALA A 75 21.66 -9.48 5.49
CA ALA A 75 22.18 -8.15 5.75
C ALA A 75 21.99 -7.75 7.21
N LEU A 76 20.87 -8.12 7.84
CA LEU A 76 20.63 -7.85 9.26
C LEU A 76 21.61 -8.59 10.15
N VAL A 77 21.78 -9.91 9.98
CA VAL A 77 22.72 -10.69 10.81
C VAL A 77 24.16 -10.18 10.62
N GLY A 78 24.59 -9.91 9.37
CA GLY A 78 25.92 -9.36 9.10
C GLY A 78 26.13 -7.97 9.72
N ALA A 79 25.18 -7.06 9.55
CA ALA A 79 25.29 -5.70 10.07
C ALA A 79 25.29 -5.67 11.61
N VAL A 80 24.48 -6.52 12.27
CA VAL A 80 24.48 -6.61 13.75
C VAL A 80 25.79 -7.21 14.25
N ALA A 81 26.32 -8.27 13.62
CA ALA A 81 27.62 -8.83 13.99
C ALA A 81 28.78 -7.82 13.83
N GLU A 82 28.73 -6.96 12.81
CA GLU A 82 29.73 -5.91 12.57
C GLU A 82 29.61 -4.73 13.55
N HIS A 83 28.39 -4.23 13.81
CA HIS A 83 28.17 -2.97 14.53
C HIS A 83 27.80 -3.15 16.01
N ARG A 84 27.30 -4.33 16.39
CA ARG A 84 26.82 -4.70 17.73
C ARG A 84 27.12 -6.18 18.04
N PRO A 85 28.41 -6.58 18.05
CA PRO A 85 28.81 -7.97 18.30
C PRO A 85 28.32 -8.47 19.67
N ASP A 86 28.22 -7.59 20.66
CA ASP A 86 27.63 -7.84 21.98
C ASP A 86 26.19 -8.37 21.89
N LEU A 87 25.38 -7.77 21.02
CA LEU A 87 24.00 -8.16 20.78
C LEU A 87 23.89 -9.38 19.86
N ALA A 88 24.82 -9.53 18.90
CA ALA A 88 24.88 -10.71 18.04
C ALA A 88 25.16 -11.99 18.84
N GLU A 89 26.05 -11.90 19.84
CA GLU A 89 26.35 -12.97 20.79
C GLU A 89 25.16 -13.25 21.72
N LEU A 90 24.61 -12.21 22.36
CA LEU A 90 23.48 -12.36 23.29
C LEU A 90 22.22 -12.95 22.65
N ALA A 91 21.98 -12.65 21.36
CA ALA A 91 20.86 -13.17 20.60
C ALA A 91 21.12 -14.52 19.92
N ASP A 92 22.35 -15.07 20.04
CA ASP A 92 22.82 -16.28 19.36
C ASP A 92 22.41 -16.32 17.87
N LEU A 93 22.78 -15.26 17.13
CA LEU A 93 22.35 -15.07 15.74
C LEU A 93 22.90 -16.16 14.81
N ASP A 94 24.09 -16.69 15.08
CA ASP A 94 24.68 -17.76 14.29
C ASP A 94 23.94 -19.10 14.47
N ALA A 95 23.57 -19.47 15.71
CA ALA A 95 22.75 -20.67 15.92
C ALA A 95 21.36 -20.50 15.29
N SER A 96 20.72 -19.35 15.51
CA SER A 96 19.39 -19.03 14.94
C SER A 96 19.41 -19.06 13.40
N LEU A 97 20.46 -18.52 12.78
CA LEU A 97 20.66 -18.58 11.32
C LEU A 97 20.99 -20.01 10.84
N ALA A 98 21.73 -20.80 11.62
CA ALA A 98 22.00 -22.21 11.32
C ALA A 98 20.70 -23.06 11.36
N VAL A 99 19.84 -22.83 12.35
CA VAL A 99 18.50 -23.45 12.47
C VAL A 99 17.63 -23.07 11.27
N LEU A 100 17.50 -21.78 10.95
CA LEU A 100 16.73 -21.32 9.78
C LEU A 100 17.25 -21.91 8.46
N ARG A 101 18.58 -21.98 8.26
CA ARG A 101 19.21 -22.61 7.09
C ARG A 101 18.96 -24.12 7.04
N ALA A 102 18.94 -24.80 8.18
CA ALA A 102 18.68 -26.24 8.26
C ALA A 102 17.20 -26.55 7.99
N ALA A 103 16.28 -25.73 8.52
CA ALA A 103 14.86 -25.81 8.21
C ALA A 103 14.59 -25.57 6.71
N HIS A 104 15.22 -24.55 6.11
CA HIS A 104 15.10 -24.26 4.67
C HIS A 104 15.58 -25.40 3.76
N ARG A 105 16.56 -26.21 4.21
CA ARG A 105 16.99 -27.43 3.52
C ARG A 105 15.99 -28.58 3.65
N ALA A 106 15.28 -28.68 4.78
CA ALA A 106 14.34 -29.77 5.06
C ALA A 106 12.95 -29.55 4.42
N GLY A 107 12.42 -28.32 4.51
CA GLY A 107 11.11 -27.92 3.98
C GLY A 107 11.17 -26.51 3.37
N ARG A 108 11.62 -26.45 2.12
CA ARG A 108 11.77 -25.18 1.39
C ARG A 108 10.45 -24.43 1.28
N ALA A 109 9.36 -25.09 0.93
CA ALA A 109 8.10 -24.43 0.61
C ALA A 109 7.43 -23.82 1.85
N GLU A 110 7.66 -24.41 3.01
CA GLU A 110 7.14 -23.98 4.31
C GLU A 110 7.92 -22.74 4.78
N VAL A 111 9.26 -22.79 4.70
CA VAL A 111 10.12 -21.67 5.09
C VAL A 111 10.07 -20.52 4.06
N ASP A 112 9.92 -20.79 2.77
CA ASP A 112 9.70 -19.74 1.75
C ASP A 112 8.36 -19.01 1.97
N ARG A 113 7.30 -19.70 2.46
CA ARG A 113 6.06 -19.04 2.91
C ARG A 113 6.27 -18.21 4.17
N LEU A 114 6.96 -18.75 5.18
CA LEU A 114 7.28 -18.03 6.43
C LEU A 114 8.06 -16.74 6.16
N LEU A 115 9.08 -16.78 5.30
CA LEU A 115 9.87 -15.59 4.94
C LEU A 115 9.06 -14.56 4.15
N LEU A 116 8.03 -14.98 3.42
CA LEU A 116 7.09 -14.09 2.72
C LEU A 116 5.99 -13.51 3.63
N HIS A 117 5.83 -13.98 4.87
CA HIS A 117 4.88 -13.41 5.82
C HIS A 117 5.17 -11.90 5.99
N PRO A 118 4.19 -11.00 5.79
CA PRO A 118 4.44 -9.56 5.63
C PRO A 118 5.25 -8.93 6.78
N GLN A 119 4.95 -9.33 8.01
CA GLN A 119 5.49 -8.81 9.27
C GLN A 119 7.00 -9.09 9.41
N VAL A 120 7.53 -10.15 8.77
CA VAL A 120 8.98 -10.45 8.74
C VAL A 120 9.76 -9.33 8.04
N GLY A 121 9.15 -8.64 7.08
CA GLY A 121 9.76 -7.49 6.41
C GLY A 121 9.79 -6.24 7.26
N VAL A 122 8.63 -5.92 7.86
CA VAL A 122 8.47 -4.78 8.77
C VAL A 122 9.46 -4.90 9.93
N TRP A 123 9.56 -6.08 10.52
CA TRP A 123 10.57 -6.43 11.53
C TRP A 123 12.00 -6.17 11.04
N GLY A 124 12.44 -6.83 9.96
CA GLY A 124 13.83 -6.74 9.51
C GLY A 124 14.25 -5.31 9.12
N MET A 125 13.36 -4.58 8.45
CA MET A 125 13.59 -3.17 8.09
C MET A 125 13.54 -2.23 9.30
N ARG A 126 12.75 -2.53 10.33
CA ARG A 126 12.75 -1.81 11.62
C ARG A 126 14.07 -2.03 12.35
N CYS A 127 14.59 -3.26 12.40
CA CYS A 127 15.88 -3.57 13.01
C CYS A 127 17.03 -2.83 12.32
N LEU A 128 17.09 -2.81 10.99
CA LEU A 128 18.09 -2.03 10.25
C LEU A 128 17.96 -0.52 10.51
N ARG A 129 16.74 0.03 10.55
CA ARG A 129 16.50 1.46 10.87
C ARG A 129 16.97 1.81 12.28
N LEU A 130 16.74 0.94 13.26
CA LEU A 130 17.22 1.10 14.64
C LEU A 130 18.75 1.02 14.72
N LEU A 131 19.37 0.00 14.09
CA LEU A 131 20.81 -0.23 14.09
C LEU A 131 21.59 0.97 13.50
N PHE A 132 21.16 1.48 12.35
CA PHE A 132 21.81 2.60 11.68
C PHE A 132 21.30 3.97 12.11
N GLY A 133 20.66 4.09 13.27
CA GLY A 133 20.24 5.37 13.86
C GLY A 133 19.28 6.20 13.00
N HIS A 134 18.53 5.55 12.10
CA HIS A 134 17.43 6.14 11.32
C HIS A 134 16.09 6.11 12.08
N ALA A 135 16.11 5.69 13.35
CA ALA A 135 15.07 6.02 14.31
C ALA A 135 14.91 7.56 14.43
N ALA A 136 13.68 8.00 14.65
CA ALA A 136 13.21 9.39 14.60
C ALA A 136 14.26 10.47 14.95
N ALA A 137 14.37 11.48 14.09
CA ALA A 137 15.20 12.67 14.31
C ALA A 137 14.58 13.63 15.36
N GLY A 138 14.30 13.11 16.56
CA GLY A 138 13.77 13.84 17.72
C GLY A 138 14.72 13.90 18.92
N ASP A 139 15.52 12.85 19.16
CA ASP A 139 16.30 12.70 20.41
C ASP A 139 17.84 12.76 20.21
N ARG A 140 18.33 13.67 19.36
CA ARG A 140 19.76 14.01 19.29
C ARG A 140 20.02 15.50 19.49
N LYS A 141 19.87 15.93 20.75
CA LYS A 141 20.37 17.23 21.24
C LYS A 141 21.17 17.09 22.55
N ALA A 142 22.07 16.10 22.60
CA ALA A 142 23.04 15.90 23.68
C ALA A 142 24.31 15.16 23.21
N ALA A 143 25.13 15.81 22.38
CA ALA A 143 26.57 15.57 22.14
C ALA A 143 27.03 16.43 20.96
N GLY A 144 28.25 16.99 21.01
CA GLY A 144 28.78 17.90 20.00
C GLY A 144 29.53 17.25 18.84
N ASP A 145 29.94 18.12 17.91
CA ASP A 145 31.01 17.99 16.91
C ASP A 145 30.94 17.00 15.72
N GLN A 146 30.59 17.61 14.58
CA GLN A 146 31.31 17.65 13.29
C GLN A 146 31.71 16.39 12.49
N LYS A 147 31.20 16.40 11.23
CA LYS A 147 31.79 15.88 9.96
C LYS A 147 32.03 14.37 9.81
N ALA A 148 31.22 13.75 8.94
CA ALA A 148 31.69 13.16 7.67
C ALA A 148 30.48 12.86 6.75
N GLY A 149 30.66 12.96 5.43
CA GLY A 149 29.60 12.64 4.45
C GLY A 149 29.80 11.25 3.83
N VAL A 150 28.73 10.44 3.76
CA VAL A 150 28.69 9.16 3.03
C VAL A 150 27.34 9.02 2.31
N ASN A 151 27.36 8.39 1.13
CA ASN A 151 26.22 8.28 0.21
C ASN A 151 24.98 7.59 0.82
N GLN A 152 23.89 8.34 0.97
CA GLN A 152 22.58 7.79 1.36
C GLN A 152 21.82 7.29 0.12
N LYS A 153 21.66 5.97 0.00
CA LYS A 153 20.91 5.34 -1.10
C LYS A 153 19.40 5.61 -0.94
N VAL A 154 18.73 5.91 -2.05
CA VAL A 154 17.36 6.44 -2.05
C VAL A 154 16.34 5.38 -1.64
N GLY A 155 15.65 5.61 -0.52
CA GLY A 155 14.38 4.95 -0.18
C GLY A 155 13.23 5.95 -0.31
N VAL A 156 12.34 5.73 -1.28
CA VAL A 156 11.14 6.57 -1.51
C VAL A 156 9.98 6.18 -0.57
N ASN A 157 10.24 6.16 0.75
CA ASN A 157 9.17 5.96 1.75
C ASN A 157 8.62 7.33 2.18
N LEU A 158 7.48 7.71 1.61
CA LEU A 158 6.56 8.70 2.18
C LEU A 158 5.60 8.03 3.18
N GLU A 159 6.18 7.30 4.13
CA GLU A 159 5.50 6.78 5.30
C GLU A 159 5.79 7.72 6.48
N ALA A 160 4.76 8.04 7.26
CA ALA A 160 4.97 8.66 8.57
C ALA A 160 5.78 7.71 9.46
N ALA A 161 6.46 8.25 10.48
CA ALA A 161 7.21 7.42 11.41
C ALA A 161 6.33 6.27 11.96
N PRO A 162 6.84 5.02 12.00
CA PRO A 162 6.04 3.90 12.48
C PRO A 162 5.58 4.18 13.91
N PRO A 163 4.33 3.84 14.27
CA PRO A 163 3.84 4.01 15.62
C PRO A 163 4.75 3.31 16.64
N ARG A 164 4.90 3.93 17.81
CA ARG A 164 5.67 3.36 18.91
C ARG A 164 5.00 2.07 19.39
N LEU A 165 5.80 1.12 19.86
CA LEU A 165 5.28 0.03 20.68
C LEU A 165 5.16 0.57 22.11
N ASP A 166 4.03 0.31 22.76
CA ASP A 166 3.74 0.83 24.10
C ASP A 166 4.43 -0.05 25.15
N GLY A 167 5.73 0.20 25.35
CA GLY A 167 6.56 -0.47 26.35
C GLY A 167 7.97 0.11 26.36
N ALA A 168 8.59 0.21 27.54
CA ALA A 168 9.93 0.80 27.67
C ALA A 168 11.01 0.00 26.90
N ASP A 169 10.92 -1.33 26.91
CA ASP A 169 11.91 -2.22 26.30
C ASP A 169 11.56 -2.66 24.87
N SER A 170 10.28 -2.72 24.47
CA SER A 170 9.86 -3.24 23.16
C SER A 170 10.24 -2.34 21.98
N GLY A 171 10.55 -1.07 22.24
CA GLY A 171 11.15 -0.16 21.27
C GLY A 171 12.66 -0.37 21.02
N THR A 172 13.37 -1.13 21.87
CA THR A 172 14.83 -1.25 21.81
C THR A 172 15.32 -2.16 20.69
N LEU A 173 16.50 -1.89 20.14
CA LEU A 173 17.14 -2.78 19.16
C LEU A 173 17.33 -4.20 19.72
N ALA A 174 17.65 -4.35 21.01
CA ALA A 174 17.88 -5.66 21.62
C ALA A 174 16.63 -6.56 21.58
N ALA A 175 15.49 -6.04 22.06
CA ALA A 175 14.23 -6.77 22.05
C ALA A 175 13.75 -7.12 20.62
N GLN A 176 14.04 -6.22 19.68
CA GLN A 176 13.73 -6.38 18.26
C GLN A 176 14.58 -7.49 17.62
N ILE A 177 15.89 -7.52 17.86
CA ILE A 177 16.78 -8.57 17.35
C ILE A 177 16.42 -9.95 17.91
N GLY A 178 15.97 -10.04 19.16
CA GLY A 178 15.51 -11.30 19.77
C GLY A 178 14.32 -11.97 19.07
N CYS A 179 13.58 -11.28 18.21
CA CYS A 179 12.55 -11.92 17.37
C CYS A 179 13.13 -12.84 16.27
N PHE A 180 14.44 -12.78 16.00
CA PHE A 180 15.07 -13.70 15.06
C PHE A 180 15.08 -15.15 15.58
N GLY A 181 15.21 -15.33 16.89
CA GLY A 181 15.11 -16.65 17.54
C GLY A 181 13.74 -17.28 17.35
N THR A 182 12.64 -16.53 17.56
CA THR A 182 11.30 -17.07 17.31
C THR A 182 11.05 -17.36 15.84
N LEU A 183 11.55 -16.53 14.91
CA LEU A 183 11.49 -16.83 13.47
C LEU A 183 12.21 -18.16 13.13
N ALA A 184 13.39 -18.40 13.71
CA ALA A 184 14.14 -19.65 13.52
C ALA A 184 13.41 -20.86 14.15
N ALA A 185 12.85 -20.70 15.35
CA ALA A 185 12.04 -21.73 16.01
C ALA A 185 10.78 -22.08 15.20
N THR A 186 10.03 -21.08 14.73
CA THR A 186 8.90 -21.29 13.81
C THR A 186 9.33 -22.06 12.56
N ALA A 187 10.46 -21.68 11.93
CA ALA A 187 10.97 -22.40 10.77
C ALA A 187 11.25 -23.87 11.06
N ALA A 188 11.83 -24.20 12.22
CA ALA A 188 12.09 -25.57 12.65
C ALA A 188 10.78 -26.35 12.93
N MET A 189 9.83 -25.74 13.63
CA MET A 189 8.50 -26.32 13.89
C MET A 189 7.74 -26.63 12.60
N LEU A 190 7.72 -25.71 11.63
CA LEU A 190 7.00 -25.89 10.37
C LEU A 190 7.50 -27.11 9.56
N VAL A 191 8.72 -27.57 9.80
CA VAL A 191 9.34 -28.72 9.13
C VAL A 191 9.58 -29.92 10.05
N GLY A 192 9.03 -29.89 11.28
CA GLY A 192 9.14 -31.01 12.24
C GLY A 192 10.56 -31.29 12.71
N ARG A 193 11.34 -30.24 13.04
CA ARG A 193 12.69 -30.36 13.60
C ARG A 193 12.82 -29.71 14.97
N GLU A 194 13.69 -30.28 15.78
CA GLU A 194 14.11 -29.71 17.06
C GLU A 194 15.06 -28.51 16.87
N CYS A 195 15.05 -27.58 17.82
CA CYS A 195 15.99 -26.48 17.87
C CYS A 195 16.23 -25.96 19.29
N ASP A 196 17.36 -25.30 19.50
CA ASP A 196 17.68 -24.53 20.70
C ASP A 196 18.14 -23.14 20.21
N VAL A 197 17.42 -22.08 20.59
CA VAL A 197 17.64 -20.71 20.11
C VAL A 197 17.38 -19.70 21.22
N VAL A 198 17.96 -18.51 21.14
CA VAL A 198 17.72 -17.42 22.09
C VAL A 198 16.77 -16.39 21.47
N ALA A 199 15.80 -15.92 22.24
CA ALA A 199 14.82 -14.92 21.82
C ALA A 199 14.54 -13.91 22.92
N HIS A 200 13.82 -12.83 22.60
CA HIS A 200 13.41 -11.80 23.57
C HIS A 200 11.90 -11.68 23.59
N ALA A 201 11.29 -11.64 24.78
CA ALA A 201 9.87 -11.41 24.94
C ALA A 201 9.54 -9.93 24.65
N LEU A 202 8.59 -9.68 23.74
CA LEU A 202 8.01 -8.36 23.50
C LEU A 202 6.70 -8.24 24.28
N ASP A 203 6.60 -7.22 25.13
CA ASP A 203 5.43 -6.89 25.94
C ASP A 203 4.83 -8.12 26.65
N GLY A 204 5.68 -8.92 27.30
CA GLY A 204 5.30 -10.13 28.04
C GLY A 204 5.03 -11.39 27.21
N GLY A 205 5.39 -11.41 25.92
CA GLY A 205 5.18 -12.59 25.08
C GLY A 205 6.13 -12.78 23.90
N LEU A 206 6.18 -14.00 23.38
CA LEU A 206 6.97 -14.41 22.23
C LEU A 206 6.05 -14.58 21.01
N MET A 207 6.32 -13.85 19.93
CA MET A 207 5.60 -13.99 18.66
C MET A 207 6.28 -15.03 17.77
N PHE A 208 5.55 -16.06 17.38
CA PHE A 208 5.94 -17.08 16.41
C PHE A 208 5.20 -16.79 15.10
N PRO A 209 5.84 -16.17 14.08
CA PRO A 209 5.14 -15.70 12.88
C PRO A 209 4.36 -16.83 12.19
N THR A 210 3.25 -16.52 11.54
CA THR A 210 2.26 -17.51 11.01
C THR A 210 1.56 -18.40 12.05
N LEU A 211 2.08 -18.60 13.26
CA LEU A 211 1.52 -19.52 14.26
C LEU A 211 0.70 -18.80 15.34
N GLY A 212 1.24 -17.73 15.92
CA GLY A 212 0.60 -16.97 17.00
C GLY A 212 1.57 -16.48 18.08
N ARG A 213 1.01 -15.98 19.18
CA ARG A 213 1.75 -15.39 20.30
C ARG A 213 1.61 -16.24 21.56
N ALA A 214 2.73 -16.56 22.20
CA ALA A 214 2.75 -17.09 23.56
C ALA A 214 2.94 -15.93 24.55
N THR A 215 1.94 -15.63 25.37
CA THR A 215 2.06 -14.71 26.51
C THR A 215 2.47 -15.52 27.73
N VAL A 216 3.49 -15.08 28.48
CA VAL A 216 4.05 -15.83 29.60
C VAL A 216 4.15 -14.87 30.81
N PRO A 217 3.23 -14.96 31.80
CA PRO A 217 3.20 -14.05 32.95
C PRO A 217 4.56 -13.92 33.64
N GLY A 218 5.05 -12.68 33.78
CA GLY A 218 6.36 -12.38 34.37
C GLY A 218 7.58 -12.79 33.54
N LEU A 219 7.44 -13.11 32.25
CA LEU A 219 8.59 -13.23 31.33
C LEU A 219 8.90 -11.85 30.72
N SER A 220 9.99 -11.24 31.16
CA SER A 220 10.53 -10.00 30.60
C SER A 220 12.00 -10.18 30.24
N GLY A 221 12.41 -9.69 29.06
CA GLY A 221 13.80 -9.83 28.59
C GLY A 221 14.05 -11.05 27.73
N TRP A 222 15.29 -11.54 27.78
CA TRP A 222 15.77 -12.70 27.02
C TRP A 222 15.27 -14.03 27.59
N ALA A 223 15.01 -14.98 26.71
CA ALA A 223 14.60 -16.33 27.02
C ALA A 223 15.25 -17.32 26.04
N ARG A 224 15.73 -18.46 26.54
CA ARG A 224 16.15 -19.57 25.67
C ARG A 224 14.95 -20.45 25.35
N ILE A 225 14.73 -20.68 24.06
CA ILE A 225 13.64 -21.46 23.48
C ILE A 225 14.22 -22.81 23.03
N ARG A 226 13.88 -23.90 23.73
CA ARG A 226 14.14 -25.27 23.26
C ARG A 226 12.86 -25.84 22.70
N VAL A 227 12.89 -26.31 21.46
CA VAL A 227 11.79 -27.00 20.77
C VAL A 227 12.15 -28.48 20.71
N GLY A 228 11.51 -29.30 21.54
CA GLY A 228 11.67 -30.76 21.54
C GLY A 228 10.53 -31.50 20.83
N LEU A 229 10.81 -32.68 20.28
CA LEU A 229 9.80 -33.60 19.73
C LEU A 229 9.46 -34.70 20.75
N PRO A 230 8.19 -34.98 21.06
CA PRO A 230 7.83 -36.01 22.03
C PRO A 230 8.07 -37.40 21.46
N ALA A 231 8.82 -38.21 22.20
CA ALA A 231 9.01 -39.63 21.88
C ALA A 231 7.68 -40.40 21.99
N GLY A 232 7.16 -40.86 20.85
CA GLY A 232 6.15 -41.92 20.78
C GLY A 232 4.80 -41.64 21.44
N GLY A 233 4.24 -40.44 21.28
CA GLY A 233 2.87 -40.12 21.75
C GLY A 233 2.73 -39.96 23.27
N ARG A 234 3.83 -39.94 24.02
CA ARG A 234 3.85 -39.71 25.47
C ARG A 234 3.35 -38.28 25.81
N PRO A 235 2.68 -38.05 26.95
CA PRO A 235 2.43 -36.69 27.45
C PRO A 235 3.76 -35.92 27.63
N PRO A 236 3.73 -34.57 27.64
CA PRO A 236 4.92 -33.75 27.81
C PRO A 236 5.72 -34.18 29.05
N ALA A 237 7.05 -34.15 28.94
CA ALA A 237 7.88 -34.24 30.13
C ALA A 237 7.62 -33.00 31.00
N ALA A 238 7.61 -33.17 32.33
CA ALA A 238 7.54 -32.02 33.23
C ALA A 238 8.75 -31.10 32.97
N PRO A 239 8.57 -29.77 32.94
CA PRO A 239 9.66 -28.83 32.74
C PRO A 239 10.77 -29.03 33.76
N ARG A 240 12.01 -28.71 33.39
CA ARG A 240 13.14 -28.70 34.33
C ARG A 240 12.81 -27.75 35.49
N PRO A 241 13.17 -28.08 36.75
CA PRO A 241 12.91 -27.19 37.89
C PRO A 241 13.41 -25.77 37.64
N GLY A 242 12.54 -24.78 37.78
CA GLY A 242 12.84 -23.37 37.51
C GLY A 242 12.61 -22.89 36.06
N THR A 243 12.33 -23.78 35.12
CA THR A 243 11.92 -23.41 33.74
C THR A 243 10.39 -23.37 33.61
N ARG A 244 9.90 -22.69 32.57
CA ARG A 244 8.47 -22.67 32.18
C ARG A 244 8.33 -23.40 30.85
N ALA A 245 7.21 -24.07 30.58
CA ALA A 245 7.04 -24.78 29.31
C ALA A 245 5.68 -24.54 28.65
N VAL A 246 5.69 -24.42 27.32
CA VAL A 246 4.50 -24.30 26.47
C VAL A 246 4.55 -25.42 25.45
N SER A 247 3.67 -26.41 25.53
CA SER A 247 3.59 -27.52 24.58
C SER A 247 2.63 -27.18 23.44
N LEU A 248 3.16 -26.91 22.26
CA LEU A 248 2.42 -26.56 21.05
C LEU A 248 2.13 -27.84 20.24
N SER A 249 0.86 -28.25 20.15
CA SER A 249 0.41 -29.45 19.43
C SER A 249 -0.28 -29.08 18.11
N VAL A 250 0.33 -29.42 16.98
CA VAL A 250 -0.24 -29.22 15.64
C VAL A 250 -1.25 -30.34 15.34
N LEU A 251 -2.48 -29.95 14.99
CA LEU A 251 -3.63 -30.85 14.80
C LEU A 251 -3.92 -31.13 13.31
N SER A 252 -4.64 -32.22 13.02
CA SER A 252 -5.04 -32.60 11.67
C SER A 252 -6.24 -31.80 11.14
N PRO A 253 -6.29 -31.46 9.84
CA PRO A 253 -7.51 -30.94 9.22
C PRO A 253 -8.61 -32.02 9.22
N GLY A 254 -9.84 -31.67 9.57
CA GLY A 254 -10.99 -32.59 9.59
C GLY A 254 -11.11 -33.46 10.85
N GLU A 255 -10.02 -33.71 11.58
CA GLU A 255 -10.04 -34.44 12.86
C GLU A 255 -9.42 -33.60 13.98
N PRO A 256 -10.22 -32.80 14.73
CA PRO A 256 -9.73 -31.87 15.75
C PRO A 256 -8.97 -32.50 16.93
N GLN A 257 -8.94 -33.83 17.03
CA GLN A 257 -8.27 -34.60 18.09
C GLN A 257 -7.00 -35.32 17.60
N ALA A 258 -6.76 -35.40 16.29
CA ALA A 258 -5.58 -36.08 15.74
C ALA A 258 -4.37 -35.14 15.79
N VAL A 259 -3.42 -35.41 16.70
CA VAL A 259 -2.16 -34.65 16.83
C VAL A 259 -1.16 -35.17 15.79
N LEU A 260 -0.72 -34.29 14.89
CA LEU A 260 0.22 -34.62 13.81
C LEU A 260 1.68 -34.27 14.15
N ALA A 261 1.88 -33.28 15.02
CA ALA A 261 3.16 -33.00 15.66
C ALA A 261 2.90 -32.34 17.02
N ARG A 262 3.83 -32.48 17.96
CA ARG A 262 3.85 -31.69 19.18
C ARG A 262 5.28 -31.17 19.38
N PHE A 263 5.36 -29.97 19.91
CA PHE A 263 6.57 -29.20 20.13
C PHE A 263 6.56 -28.75 21.58
N ASP A 264 7.38 -29.38 22.41
CA ASP A 264 7.55 -28.93 23.79
C ASP A 264 8.51 -27.73 23.76
N VAL A 265 7.98 -26.54 24.01
CA VAL A 265 8.73 -25.28 24.05
C VAL A 265 9.14 -24.99 25.49
N GLU A 266 10.34 -25.40 25.89
CA GLU A 266 10.93 -24.96 27.16
C GLU A 266 11.40 -23.50 27.03
N LEU A 267 11.07 -22.69 28.04
CA LEU A 267 11.46 -21.30 28.19
C LEU A 267 12.31 -21.17 29.45
N ASP A 268 13.59 -20.89 29.23
CA ASP A 268 14.59 -20.68 30.27
C ASP A 268 14.90 -19.17 30.38
N ALA A 269 14.75 -18.60 31.57
CA ALA A 269 14.97 -17.18 31.82
C ALA A 269 16.46 -16.82 32.03
N CYS A 270 17.36 -17.82 32.02
CA CYS A 270 18.80 -17.62 32.17
C CYS A 270 19.53 -17.83 30.83
N PRO A 271 20.03 -16.78 30.17
CA PRO A 271 20.72 -16.90 28.88
C PRO A 271 22.18 -17.39 28.99
N ASP A 272 22.80 -17.35 30.18
CA ASP A 272 24.26 -17.46 30.35
C ASP A 272 24.85 -18.85 30.07
N ALA A 273 24.03 -19.90 29.98
CA ALA A 273 24.48 -21.24 29.68
C ALA A 273 24.57 -21.49 28.16
N ARG A 274 25.75 -21.21 27.56
CA ARG A 274 26.13 -21.76 26.25
C ARG A 274 26.18 -23.29 26.32
N THR A 275 25.06 -23.95 26.07
CA THR A 275 25.07 -25.35 25.63
C THR A 275 25.71 -25.41 24.24
N GLY A 276 26.64 -26.35 24.02
CA GLY A 276 27.29 -26.56 22.72
C GLY A 276 26.32 -27.14 21.69
N PHE A 277 25.32 -26.36 21.28
CA PHE A 277 24.25 -26.80 20.40
C PHE A 277 24.76 -27.04 18.97
N ASP A 278 24.94 -28.31 18.61
CA ASP A 278 25.13 -28.70 17.21
C ASP A 278 23.75 -28.96 16.55
N PRO A 279 23.29 -28.11 15.62
CA PRO A 279 22.04 -28.33 14.88
C PRO A 279 22.05 -29.56 13.94
N ARG A 280 23.18 -30.31 13.88
CA ARG A 280 23.33 -31.61 13.21
C ARG A 280 23.10 -32.80 14.16
N ALA A 281 23.16 -32.62 15.48
CA ALA A 281 23.08 -33.71 16.46
C ALA A 281 21.63 -34.19 16.73
N PHE A 282 20.62 -33.40 16.36
CA PHE A 282 19.22 -33.70 16.60
C PHE A 282 18.53 -34.33 15.37
N GLY A 283 17.64 -35.28 15.65
CA GLY A 283 17.03 -36.15 14.65
C GLY A 283 16.14 -35.44 13.63
N ALA A 284 15.90 -36.11 12.50
CA ALA A 284 14.86 -35.73 11.56
C ALA A 284 13.71 -36.74 11.63
N LEU A 285 12.47 -36.26 11.62
CA LEU A 285 11.30 -37.11 11.41
C LEU A 285 11.28 -37.66 9.97
N ASP A 286 10.52 -38.73 9.76
CA ASP A 286 10.12 -39.15 8.42
C ASP A 286 9.43 -37.97 7.71
N PRO A 287 9.95 -37.48 6.56
CA PRO A 287 9.37 -36.35 5.86
C PRO A 287 7.90 -36.57 5.46
N THR A 288 7.45 -37.81 5.29
CA THR A 288 6.08 -38.13 4.87
C THR A 288 5.03 -37.78 5.93
N ALA A 289 5.35 -37.87 7.22
CA ALA A 289 4.44 -37.51 8.32
C ALA A 289 4.15 -35.99 8.38
N VAL A 290 5.14 -35.16 8.04
CA VAL A 290 5.03 -33.69 8.10
C VAL A 290 4.48 -33.08 6.80
N ARG A 291 4.82 -33.67 5.63
CA ARG A 291 4.55 -33.11 4.29
C ARG A 291 3.08 -32.92 3.90
N SER A 292 2.12 -33.44 4.67
CA SER A 292 0.70 -33.47 4.29
C SER A 292 -0.15 -32.24 4.67
N GLY A 293 0.45 -31.14 5.17
CA GLY A 293 -0.27 -29.84 5.24
C GLY A 293 -0.14 -28.97 6.50
N VAL A 294 1.05 -28.75 7.06
CA VAL A 294 1.28 -27.82 8.21
C VAL A 294 0.72 -26.40 7.99
N VAL A 295 0.56 -26.00 6.72
CA VAL A 295 0.17 -24.64 6.30
C VAL A 295 -1.32 -24.31 6.54
N ASP A 296 -2.20 -25.29 6.68
CA ASP A 296 -3.65 -25.09 6.93
C ASP A 296 -4.08 -25.42 8.39
N ARG A 297 -3.15 -25.78 9.29
CA ARG A 297 -3.48 -26.56 10.51
C ARG A 297 -3.68 -25.76 11.80
N ALA A 298 -4.63 -26.22 12.61
CA ALA A 298 -4.87 -25.79 13.99
C ALA A 298 -3.71 -26.13 14.94
N VAL A 299 -3.52 -25.32 16.00
CA VAL A 299 -2.48 -25.53 17.03
C VAL A 299 -3.11 -25.58 18.42
N GLY A 300 -3.46 -26.77 18.90
CA GLY A 300 -3.84 -26.96 20.30
C GLY A 300 -2.64 -26.75 21.21
N VAL A 301 -2.81 -26.14 22.39
CA VAL A 301 -1.68 -25.77 23.26
C VAL A 301 -1.90 -26.23 24.69
N THR A 302 -1.02 -27.08 25.18
CA THR A 302 -0.97 -27.44 26.60
C THR A 302 0.13 -26.61 27.26
N VAL A 303 -0.25 -25.77 28.21
CA VAL A 303 0.63 -24.89 28.94
C VAL A 303 1.03 -25.51 30.27
N TRP A 304 2.28 -25.29 30.69
CA TRP A 304 2.77 -25.62 32.02
C TRP A 304 3.31 -24.36 32.71
N ASP A 305 2.88 -24.12 33.94
CA ASP A 305 3.43 -23.03 34.76
C ASP A 305 4.82 -23.40 35.35
N ALA A 306 5.41 -22.49 36.12
CA ALA A 306 6.70 -22.72 36.79
C ALA A 306 6.63 -23.73 37.97
N THR A 307 5.42 -24.16 38.38
CA THR A 307 5.19 -25.15 39.44
C THR A 307 5.00 -26.57 38.89
N GLY A 308 4.90 -26.72 37.56
CA GLY A 308 4.58 -27.98 36.90
C GLY A 308 3.08 -28.27 36.82
N THR A 309 2.23 -27.27 37.03
CA THR A 309 0.77 -27.36 36.87
C THR A 309 0.40 -27.24 35.39
N ARG A 310 -0.46 -28.16 34.92
CA ARG A 310 -0.92 -28.23 33.53
C ARG A 310 -2.20 -27.42 33.33
N HIS A 311 -2.22 -26.60 32.28
CA HIS A 311 -3.39 -25.88 31.78
C HIS A 311 -3.62 -26.25 30.31
N ASP A 312 -4.79 -26.77 29.96
CA ASP A 312 -5.11 -27.11 28.57
C ASP A 312 -5.85 -25.95 27.87
N ALA A 313 -5.26 -25.43 26.79
CA ALA A 313 -5.84 -24.39 25.93
C ALA A 313 -6.04 -24.92 24.50
N THR A 314 -7.28 -24.91 24.01
CA THR A 314 -7.60 -25.43 22.66
C THR A 314 -7.94 -24.29 21.71
N GLY A 315 -6.92 -23.77 21.01
CA GLY A 315 -7.08 -22.76 19.96
C GLY A 315 -6.91 -23.36 18.57
N THR A 316 -8.01 -23.60 17.84
CA THR A 316 -7.92 -24.06 16.46
C THR A 316 -7.76 -22.89 15.48
N ARG A 317 -7.28 -23.18 14.26
CA ARG A 317 -7.28 -22.19 13.15
C ARG A 317 -8.66 -22.01 12.50
N ASP A 318 -9.66 -22.85 12.80
CA ASP A 318 -10.89 -22.96 11.98
C ASP A 318 -12.21 -23.18 12.77
N THR A 319 -12.21 -23.15 14.12
CA THR A 319 -13.46 -23.23 14.92
C THR A 319 -13.47 -22.21 16.04
N GLY A 320 -14.50 -21.34 16.11
CA GLY A 320 -14.85 -20.68 17.37
C GLY A 320 -15.75 -21.58 18.23
N PRO A 321 -16.31 -21.06 19.33
CA PRO A 321 -15.70 -20.18 20.34
C PRO A 321 -15.04 -21.01 21.45
N ARG A 322 -14.16 -20.43 22.29
CA ARG A 322 -13.79 -21.00 23.61
C ARG A 322 -13.42 -19.94 24.65
N ASP A 323 -13.68 -20.30 25.91
CA ASP A 323 -13.95 -19.36 27.01
C ASP A 323 -12.80 -18.44 27.41
N ALA A 324 -13.14 -17.15 27.57
CA ALA A 324 -12.37 -16.22 28.39
C ALA A 324 -12.76 -16.40 29.86
N ALA A 325 -11.98 -17.19 30.62
CA ALA A 325 -12.24 -17.44 32.03
C ALA A 325 -11.01 -17.14 32.91
N GLY A 326 -11.10 -16.03 33.66
CA GLY A 326 -10.29 -15.78 34.86
C GLY A 326 -8.86 -15.27 34.65
N GLY A 327 -8.44 -14.31 35.48
CA GLY A 327 -7.04 -13.96 35.64
C GLY A 327 -6.30 -15.09 36.35
N SER A 328 -5.46 -15.82 35.62
CA SER A 328 -4.54 -16.82 36.17
C SER A 328 -3.12 -16.51 35.74
N ASP A 329 -2.13 -16.89 36.56
CA ASP A 329 -0.70 -16.77 36.26
C ASP A 329 -0.20 -17.79 35.20
N ALA A 330 -1.12 -18.52 34.56
CA ALA A 330 -0.78 -19.46 33.49
C ALA A 330 -0.39 -18.71 32.20
N PRO A 331 0.64 -19.17 31.48
CA PRO A 331 0.87 -18.73 30.11
C PRO A 331 -0.37 -18.91 29.21
N ALA A 332 -0.58 -17.98 28.29
CA ALA A 332 -1.73 -17.95 27.40
C ALA A 332 -1.30 -17.93 25.94
N TRP A 333 -1.85 -18.83 25.12
CA TRP A 333 -1.58 -18.84 23.67
C TRP A 333 -2.68 -18.13 22.90
N GLN A 334 -2.28 -17.19 22.04
CA GLN A 334 -3.15 -16.47 21.12
C GLN A 334 -2.80 -16.90 19.68
N PRO A 335 -3.55 -17.85 19.08
CA PRO A 335 -3.24 -18.31 17.73
C PRO A 335 -3.46 -17.18 16.72
N LEU A 336 -2.61 -17.12 15.68
CA LEU A 336 -2.91 -16.33 14.50
C LEU A 336 -4.14 -16.96 13.82
N ARG A 337 -5.21 -16.18 13.69
CA ARG A 337 -6.51 -16.64 13.17
C ARG A 337 -6.44 -16.64 11.65
N ALA A 338 -6.94 -17.68 10.98
CA ALA A 338 -7.09 -17.68 9.53
C ALA A 338 -8.56 -17.47 9.17
N LEU A 339 -8.82 -16.64 8.17
CA LEU A 339 -10.11 -16.59 7.50
C LEU A 339 -10.03 -17.42 6.23
N VAL A 340 -11.00 -18.32 6.06
CA VAL A 340 -11.14 -19.20 4.91
C VAL A 340 -12.48 -18.93 4.27
N SER A 341 -12.47 -18.67 2.97
CA SER A 341 -13.66 -18.52 2.13
C SER A 341 -13.53 -19.37 0.87
N GLU A 342 -14.60 -20.06 0.47
CA GLU A 342 -14.61 -20.89 -0.73
C GLU A 342 -15.91 -20.68 -1.52
N VAL A 343 -15.78 -20.30 -2.78
CA VAL A 343 -16.90 -20.05 -3.69
C VAL A 343 -16.56 -20.64 -5.06
N ASP A 344 -17.50 -21.37 -5.64
CA ASP A 344 -17.43 -21.94 -7.00
C ASP A 344 -16.10 -22.67 -7.30
N GLY A 345 -15.59 -23.43 -6.31
CA GLY A 345 -14.33 -24.20 -6.38
C GLY A 345 -13.05 -23.39 -6.21
N ARG A 346 -13.14 -22.10 -5.87
CA ARG A 346 -12.00 -21.21 -5.61
C ARG A 346 -11.92 -20.86 -4.13
N ARG A 347 -10.82 -21.23 -3.49
CA ARG A 347 -10.55 -21.01 -2.06
C ARG A 347 -9.59 -19.83 -1.86
N LEU A 348 -9.92 -18.97 -0.90
CA LEU A 348 -9.06 -17.94 -0.33
C LEU A 348 -8.73 -18.32 1.12
N VAL A 349 -7.47 -18.15 1.51
CA VAL A 349 -6.99 -18.26 2.90
C VAL A 349 -6.17 -17.02 3.20
N VAL A 350 -6.47 -16.35 4.31
CA VAL A 350 -5.78 -15.12 4.72
C VAL A 350 -5.67 -15.06 6.25
N ASP A 351 -4.50 -14.70 6.76
CA ASP A 351 -4.27 -14.53 8.20
C ASP A 351 -4.92 -13.22 8.69
N LEU A 352 -5.85 -13.30 9.63
CA LEU A 352 -6.38 -12.13 10.35
C LEU A 352 -5.47 -11.83 11.54
N ASP A 353 -4.59 -10.85 11.36
CA ASP A 353 -3.56 -10.50 12.32
C ASP A 353 -4.02 -9.40 13.27
N ASP A 354 -4.44 -9.82 14.45
CA ASP A 354 -4.75 -8.99 15.62
C ASP A 354 -3.77 -9.23 16.79
N VAL A 355 -2.62 -9.90 16.54
CA VAL A 355 -1.67 -10.34 17.58
C VAL A 355 -0.20 -9.96 17.35
N ASP A 356 0.30 -9.89 16.11
CA ASP A 356 1.71 -9.66 15.83
C ASP A 356 2.13 -8.22 16.21
N PRO A 357 3.22 -8.02 16.97
CA PRO A 357 3.69 -6.67 17.33
C PRO A 357 4.08 -5.80 16.11
N PHE A 358 4.39 -6.40 14.96
CA PHE A 358 4.82 -5.69 13.76
C PHE A 358 3.70 -5.29 12.80
N ARG A 359 2.44 -5.60 13.14
CA ARG A 359 1.25 -5.18 12.36
C ARG A 359 1.01 -3.67 12.36
N SER A 360 1.63 -2.94 13.29
CA SER A 360 1.54 -1.49 13.43
C SER A 360 2.49 -0.75 12.49
N PHE A 361 2.23 -0.79 11.17
CA PHE A 361 2.93 0.03 10.17
C PHE A 361 2.10 1.22 9.65
N HIS A 362 0.87 1.39 10.16
CA HIS A 362 -0.04 2.45 9.75
C HIS A 362 -0.19 3.54 10.82
N HIS A 363 -0.66 4.73 10.42
CA HIS A 363 -0.89 5.87 11.32
C HIS A 363 -2.16 5.75 12.18
N VAL A 364 -3.03 4.80 11.86
CA VAL A 364 -4.15 4.37 12.70
C VAL A 364 -3.70 3.13 13.47
N PRO A 365 -3.89 3.07 14.80
CA PRO A 365 -3.49 1.91 15.59
C PRO A 365 -4.32 0.66 15.22
N PRO A 366 -3.72 -0.54 15.22
CA PRO A 366 -4.48 -1.77 15.07
C PRO A 366 -5.41 -2.01 16.26
N THR A 367 -6.41 -2.85 16.07
CA THR A 367 -7.25 -3.31 17.18
C THR A 367 -6.40 -4.09 18.21
N PRO A 368 -6.86 -4.18 19.47
CA PRO A 368 -6.50 -5.32 20.31
C PRO A 368 -6.99 -6.64 19.66
N ARG A 369 -6.71 -7.77 20.31
CA ARG A 369 -7.27 -9.08 19.95
C ARG A 369 -8.79 -8.95 19.80
N LEU A 370 -9.34 -9.34 18.65
CA LEU A 370 -10.78 -9.22 18.38
C LEU A 370 -11.59 -10.20 19.23
N SER A 371 -12.82 -9.81 19.58
CA SER A 371 -13.82 -10.73 20.13
C SER A 371 -14.24 -11.77 19.08
N ASP A 372 -14.87 -12.85 19.53
CA ASP A 372 -15.39 -13.87 18.62
C ASP A 372 -16.58 -13.34 17.78
N GLU A 373 -17.35 -12.37 18.29
CA GLU A 373 -18.40 -11.67 17.54
C GLU A 373 -17.81 -10.80 16.41
N GLU A 374 -16.77 -10.02 16.71
CA GLU A 374 -16.06 -9.21 15.71
C GLU A 374 -15.46 -10.12 14.62
N LEU A 375 -14.87 -11.25 15.01
CA LEU A 375 -14.31 -12.25 14.09
C LEU A 375 -15.35 -12.82 13.13
N VAL A 376 -16.57 -13.08 13.59
CA VAL A 376 -17.69 -13.53 12.74
C VAL A 376 -18.04 -12.47 11.69
N VAL A 377 -18.07 -11.18 12.07
CA VAL A 377 -18.35 -10.10 11.11
C VAL A 377 -17.23 -9.95 10.07
N TRP A 378 -15.96 -10.11 10.48
CA TRP A 378 -14.83 -10.15 9.54
C TRP A 378 -14.92 -11.32 8.56
N ARG A 379 -15.31 -12.53 9.01
CA ARG A 379 -15.51 -13.69 8.13
C ARG A 379 -16.65 -13.43 7.13
N LEU A 380 -17.79 -12.93 7.60
CA LEU A 380 -18.93 -12.56 6.74
C LEU A 380 -18.55 -11.55 5.66
N ARG A 381 -17.79 -10.49 6.01
CA ARG A 381 -17.33 -9.50 5.03
C ARG A 381 -16.39 -10.11 3.99
N LEU A 382 -15.50 -11.01 4.41
CA LEU A 382 -14.61 -11.74 3.49
C LEU A 382 -15.41 -12.64 2.54
N ASP A 383 -16.41 -13.36 3.04
CA ASP A 383 -17.27 -14.24 2.23
C ASP A 383 -18.08 -13.45 1.19
N GLU A 384 -18.68 -12.32 1.60
CA GLU A 384 -19.36 -11.38 0.68
C GLU A 384 -18.40 -10.86 -0.41
N ALA A 385 -17.19 -10.46 -0.04
CA ALA A 385 -16.17 -9.94 -0.96
C ALA A 385 -15.65 -11.02 -1.92
N TRP A 386 -15.38 -12.22 -1.40
CA TRP A 386 -14.84 -13.33 -2.17
C TRP A 386 -15.86 -13.88 -3.16
N ALA A 387 -17.13 -13.99 -2.77
CA ALA A 387 -18.22 -14.36 -3.69
C ALA A 387 -18.35 -13.37 -4.85
N LEU A 388 -18.23 -12.07 -4.57
CA LEU A 388 -18.25 -11.01 -5.58
C LEU A 388 -17.05 -11.13 -6.53
N LEU A 389 -15.83 -11.27 -5.99
CA LEU A 389 -14.60 -11.43 -6.77
C LEU A 389 -14.62 -12.68 -7.65
N VAL A 390 -15.04 -13.83 -7.13
CA VAL A 390 -15.08 -15.10 -7.88
C VAL A 390 -16.07 -15.03 -9.04
N ARG A 391 -17.28 -14.51 -8.81
CA ARG A 391 -18.38 -14.53 -9.79
C ARG A 391 -18.30 -13.45 -10.85
N HIS A 392 -17.78 -12.27 -10.49
CA HIS A 392 -17.75 -11.11 -11.38
C HIS A 392 -16.35 -10.73 -11.86
N HIS A 393 -15.29 -11.18 -11.18
CA HIS A 393 -13.90 -10.78 -11.47
C HIS A 393 -12.90 -11.96 -11.35
N PRO A 394 -13.13 -13.12 -12.00
CA PRO A 394 -12.40 -14.37 -11.73
C PRO A 394 -10.86 -14.27 -11.92
N GLY A 395 -10.38 -13.37 -12.79
CA GLY A 395 -8.95 -13.07 -12.92
C GLY A 395 -8.38 -12.30 -11.72
N ARG A 396 -9.13 -11.30 -11.21
CA ARG A 396 -8.75 -10.57 -9.98
C ARG A 396 -8.87 -11.48 -8.75
N ALA A 397 -9.84 -12.39 -8.69
CA ALA A 397 -9.91 -13.41 -7.64
C ALA A 397 -8.63 -14.27 -7.56
N THR A 398 -8.13 -14.78 -8.71
CA THR A 398 -6.82 -15.47 -8.76
C THR A 398 -5.69 -14.58 -8.26
N THR A 399 -5.66 -13.31 -8.67
CA THR A 399 -4.63 -12.35 -8.23
C THR A 399 -4.66 -12.15 -6.71
N VAL A 400 -5.85 -11.89 -6.14
CA VAL A 400 -6.06 -11.72 -4.69
C VAL A 400 -5.61 -12.95 -3.91
N ALA A 401 -6.05 -14.15 -4.28
CA ALA A 401 -5.65 -15.39 -3.60
C ALA A 401 -4.15 -15.73 -3.74
N SER A 402 -3.45 -15.16 -4.74
CA SER A 402 -2.01 -15.35 -4.90
C SER A 402 -1.14 -14.34 -4.11
N ALA A 403 -1.74 -13.20 -3.71
CA ALA A 403 -1.03 -12.00 -3.23
C ALA A 403 -1.39 -11.60 -1.79
N LEU A 404 -2.65 -11.77 -1.39
CA LEU A 404 -3.13 -11.47 -0.04
C LEU A 404 -2.66 -12.57 0.92
N ALA A 405 -1.82 -12.20 1.87
CA ALA A 405 -1.34 -13.08 2.92
C ALA A 405 -1.99 -12.75 4.28
N SER A 406 -2.19 -11.46 4.58
CA SER A 406 -2.71 -11.03 5.88
C SER A 406 -3.67 -9.83 5.79
N LEU A 407 -4.69 -9.83 6.64
CA LEU A 407 -5.56 -8.70 6.95
C LEU A 407 -5.27 -8.22 8.37
N ILE A 408 -5.06 -6.91 8.55
CA ILE A 408 -4.76 -6.31 9.85
C ILE A 408 -5.92 -5.38 10.24
N PRO A 409 -6.75 -5.76 11.22
CA PRO A 409 -7.84 -4.92 11.70
C PRO A 409 -7.33 -3.62 12.34
N LEU A 410 -7.82 -2.48 11.86
CA LEU A 410 -7.55 -1.15 12.41
C LEU A 410 -8.72 -0.67 13.28
N ARG A 411 -8.42 0.09 14.34
CA ARG A 411 -9.45 0.76 15.13
C ARG A 411 -10.12 1.83 14.28
N ALA A 412 -11.45 1.79 14.17
CA ALA A 412 -12.20 2.87 13.54
C ALA A 412 -11.97 4.19 14.30
N PRO A 413 -11.44 5.25 13.66
CA PRO A 413 -11.44 6.58 14.25
C PRO A 413 -12.89 7.07 14.39
N ARG A 414 -13.19 7.86 15.43
CA ARG A 414 -14.57 8.30 15.73
C ARG A 414 -15.28 9.05 14.59
N ASP A 415 -14.50 9.68 13.71
CA ASP A 415 -14.98 10.62 12.70
C ASP A 415 -14.55 10.24 11.26
N ALA A 416 -14.00 9.04 11.02
CA ALA A 416 -13.42 8.67 9.73
C ALA A 416 -14.30 7.67 8.95
N GLU A 417 -14.49 7.97 7.66
CA GLU A 417 -14.84 6.97 6.65
C GLU A 417 -13.74 5.89 6.56
N GLU A 418 -14.08 4.76 5.96
CA GLU A 418 -13.29 3.53 5.93
C GLU A 418 -11.85 3.77 5.47
N LEU A 419 -10.90 3.30 6.28
CA LEU A 419 -9.47 3.47 6.03
C LEU A 419 -8.86 2.13 5.66
N SER A 420 -8.12 2.10 4.56
CA SER A 420 -7.24 1.02 4.17
C SER A 420 -5.81 1.54 3.95
N ALA A 421 -4.83 0.65 4.07
CA ALA A 421 -3.43 0.91 3.80
C ALA A 421 -2.62 -0.37 3.58
N SER A 422 -1.51 -0.22 2.85
CA SER A 422 -0.47 -1.20 2.62
C SER A 422 0.92 -0.56 2.85
N SER A 423 1.96 -1.37 2.94
CA SER A 423 3.34 -0.90 3.06
C SER A 423 4.27 -1.72 2.16
N ALA A 424 5.27 -1.08 1.56
CA ALA A 424 6.31 -1.74 0.78
C ALA A 424 7.17 -2.71 1.61
N ASP A 425 7.23 -2.52 2.94
CA ASP A 425 7.90 -3.47 3.84
C ASP A 425 6.97 -4.66 4.20
N ALA A 426 5.66 -4.49 4.09
CA ALA A 426 4.61 -5.46 4.40
C ALA A 426 3.87 -5.98 3.15
N CYS A 427 4.58 -6.24 2.05
CA CYS A 427 3.96 -6.73 0.80
C CYS A 427 3.05 -7.94 1.03
N GLY A 428 1.76 -7.83 0.66
CA GLY A 428 0.74 -8.87 0.86
C GLY A 428 -0.07 -8.74 2.16
N ALA A 429 0.23 -7.77 3.02
CA ALA A 429 -0.68 -7.34 4.09
C ALA A 429 -1.57 -6.17 3.64
N VAL A 430 -2.84 -6.22 4.04
CA VAL A 430 -3.79 -5.11 3.91
C VAL A 430 -4.29 -4.75 5.31
N ALA A 431 -3.96 -3.54 5.77
CA ALA A 431 -4.43 -3.01 7.04
C ALA A 431 -5.67 -2.14 6.80
N LEU A 432 -6.77 -2.41 7.50
CA LEU A 432 -8.04 -1.69 7.26
C LEU A 432 -8.98 -1.67 8.47
N THR A 433 -9.78 -0.61 8.58
CA THR A 433 -10.96 -0.59 9.45
C THR A 433 -12.02 -1.54 8.89
N LEU A 434 -12.83 -2.17 9.75
CA LEU A 434 -13.88 -3.11 9.33
C LEU A 434 -14.82 -2.49 8.26
N PRO A 435 -14.90 -3.03 7.04
CA PRO A 435 -15.77 -2.48 6.00
C PRO A 435 -17.26 -2.75 6.24
N HIS A 436 -18.12 -1.83 5.79
CA HIS A 436 -19.57 -1.88 5.90
C HIS A 436 -20.21 -2.95 5.01
N SER A 437 -19.50 -3.39 3.97
CA SER A 437 -19.96 -4.40 3.01
C SER A 437 -18.80 -5.15 2.35
N GLY A 438 -19.05 -6.37 1.88
CA GLY A 438 -18.09 -7.10 1.05
C GLY A 438 -17.71 -6.40 -0.25
N LEU A 439 -18.57 -5.53 -0.81
CA LEU A 439 -18.23 -4.69 -1.97
C LEU A 439 -17.09 -3.71 -1.63
N ALA A 440 -17.16 -3.07 -0.46
CA ALA A 440 -16.13 -2.15 0.01
C ALA A 440 -14.83 -2.87 0.38
N LEU A 441 -14.93 -4.06 0.99
CA LEU A 441 -13.76 -4.91 1.21
C LEU A 441 -13.11 -5.33 -0.11
N ALA A 442 -13.87 -5.79 -1.11
CA ALA A 442 -13.35 -6.17 -2.42
C ALA A 442 -12.61 -5.01 -3.13
N GLY A 443 -13.19 -3.81 -3.11
CA GLY A 443 -12.55 -2.60 -3.62
C GLY A 443 -11.23 -2.27 -2.87
N SER A 444 -11.25 -2.30 -1.54
CA SER A 444 -10.07 -2.03 -0.71
C SER A 444 -8.95 -3.05 -0.95
N LEU A 445 -9.29 -4.35 -1.06
CA LEU A 445 -8.33 -5.41 -1.40
C LEU A 445 -7.66 -5.15 -2.76
N ILE A 446 -8.43 -4.78 -3.79
CA ILE A 446 -7.89 -4.47 -5.12
C ILE A 446 -6.97 -3.23 -5.07
N HIS A 447 -7.38 -2.18 -4.35
CA HIS A 447 -6.59 -0.94 -4.19
C HIS A 447 -5.23 -1.20 -3.53
N GLU A 448 -5.24 -1.86 -2.37
CA GLU A 448 -4.03 -2.06 -1.56
C GLU A 448 -3.09 -3.13 -2.13
N LEU A 449 -3.63 -4.13 -2.84
CA LEU A 449 -2.81 -5.09 -3.58
C LEU A 449 -2.20 -4.46 -4.84
N ALA A 450 -2.83 -3.47 -5.47
CA ALA A 450 -2.19 -2.69 -6.55
C ALA A 450 -0.98 -1.89 -6.03
N HIS A 451 -1.11 -1.24 -4.87
CA HIS A 451 0.03 -0.60 -4.18
C HIS A 451 1.15 -1.59 -3.82
N SER A 452 0.79 -2.77 -3.28
CA SER A 452 1.74 -3.84 -2.98
C SER A 452 2.46 -4.33 -4.26
N ARG A 453 1.73 -4.51 -5.36
CA ARG A 453 2.25 -4.95 -6.65
C ARG A 453 3.26 -3.96 -7.23
N LEU A 454 2.93 -2.67 -7.28
CA LEU A 454 3.86 -1.66 -7.80
C LEU A 454 5.06 -1.46 -6.87
N SER A 455 4.89 -1.57 -5.56
CA SER A 455 6.02 -1.58 -4.61
C SER A 455 6.97 -2.75 -4.88
N ALA A 456 6.43 -3.95 -5.11
CA ALA A 456 7.24 -5.13 -5.46
C ALA A 456 7.92 -5.03 -6.84
N LEU A 457 7.35 -4.28 -7.79
CA LEU A 457 8.01 -3.95 -9.06
C LEU A 457 9.14 -2.94 -8.88
N LEU A 458 8.96 -1.91 -8.04
CA LEU A 458 9.96 -0.88 -7.77
C LEU A 458 11.21 -1.42 -7.05
N ASP A 459 11.08 -2.51 -6.30
CA ASP A 459 12.22 -3.28 -5.77
C ASP A 459 13.09 -3.93 -6.87
N LEU A 460 12.55 -4.11 -8.09
CA LEU A 460 13.24 -4.74 -9.24
C LEU A 460 13.64 -3.74 -10.33
N VAL A 461 12.85 -2.68 -10.55
CA VAL A 461 12.99 -1.76 -11.69
C VAL A 461 12.84 -0.30 -11.24
N PRO A 462 13.86 0.56 -11.42
CA PRO A 462 13.75 1.99 -11.16
C PRO A 462 12.92 2.69 -12.25
N LEU A 463 11.73 3.18 -11.89
CA LEU A 463 10.85 3.94 -12.79
C LEU A 463 11.09 5.46 -12.75
N PHE A 464 11.83 5.95 -11.75
CA PHE A 464 12.00 7.38 -11.48
C PHE A 464 13.47 7.74 -11.23
N GLU A 465 13.87 8.90 -11.74
CA GLU A 465 15.10 9.58 -11.35
C GLU A 465 14.93 10.32 -10.00
N PRO A 466 16.00 10.55 -9.21
CA PRO A 466 15.90 11.19 -7.90
C PRO A 466 15.61 12.71 -7.93
N ASP A 467 14.35 13.12 -8.18
CA ASP A 467 13.89 14.48 -7.86
C ASP A 467 13.23 14.58 -6.47
N ARG A 468 13.47 15.70 -5.79
CA ARG A 468 12.93 16.05 -4.46
C ARG A 468 12.14 17.36 -4.45
N ARG A 469 11.94 18.05 -5.59
CA ARG A 469 11.49 19.46 -5.60
C ARG A 469 10.08 19.67 -6.15
N ALA A 470 9.61 18.84 -7.08
CA ALA A 470 8.27 18.97 -7.65
C ALA A 470 7.24 18.09 -6.92
N VAL A 471 6.12 18.69 -6.52
CA VAL A 471 4.92 18.00 -6.04
C VAL A 471 3.70 18.47 -6.82
N TYR A 472 2.76 17.56 -7.06
CA TYR A 472 1.71 17.68 -8.07
C TYR A 472 0.30 17.46 -7.51
N PHE A 473 -0.72 17.89 -8.25
CA PHE A 473 -2.14 17.59 -8.00
C PHE A 473 -2.38 16.08 -7.93
N SER A 474 -3.33 15.68 -7.06
CA SER A 474 -3.69 14.30 -6.80
C SER A 474 -5.22 14.20 -6.62
N PRO A 475 -5.98 13.55 -7.52
CA PRO A 475 -7.44 13.61 -7.48
C PRO A 475 -8.12 12.80 -6.37
N TRP A 476 -7.33 12.06 -5.58
CA TRP A 476 -7.75 11.26 -4.42
C TRP A 476 -7.22 11.76 -3.08
N ARG A 477 -6.41 12.84 -3.06
CA ARG A 477 -5.76 13.35 -1.83
C ARG A 477 -5.77 14.87 -1.73
N ARG A 478 -5.87 15.36 -0.50
CA ARG A 478 -5.90 16.79 -0.17
C ARG A 478 -4.52 17.47 -0.28
N ASP A 479 -3.44 16.70 -0.16
CA ASP A 479 -2.04 17.16 -0.24
C ASP A 479 -1.42 16.96 -1.64
N PRO A 480 -0.46 17.82 -2.05
CA PRO A 480 0.33 17.61 -3.27
C PRO A 480 1.25 16.38 -3.16
N ARG A 481 1.45 15.64 -4.26
CA ARG A 481 2.18 14.37 -4.29
C ARG A 481 3.40 14.43 -5.21
N PRO A 482 4.59 13.92 -4.81
CA PRO A 482 5.69 13.73 -5.75
C PRO A 482 5.41 12.57 -6.70
N VAL A 483 6.10 12.52 -7.84
CA VAL A 483 5.86 11.55 -8.93
C VAL A 483 5.76 10.09 -8.48
N PRO A 484 6.63 9.53 -7.60
CA PRO A 484 6.46 8.15 -7.13
C PRO A 484 5.15 7.95 -6.36
N GLY A 485 4.79 8.90 -5.50
CA GLY A 485 3.57 8.86 -4.68
C GLY A 485 2.28 9.19 -5.45
N LEU A 486 2.40 9.79 -6.64
CA LEU A 486 1.31 10.02 -7.59
C LEU A 486 1.13 8.79 -8.52
N THR A 487 2.23 8.20 -8.99
CA THR A 487 2.22 6.96 -9.80
C THR A 487 1.60 5.80 -9.03
N GLN A 488 1.95 5.66 -7.74
CA GLN A 488 1.31 4.69 -6.84
C GLN A 488 -0.21 4.82 -6.83
N GLY A 489 -0.73 6.05 -6.65
CA GLY A 489 -2.18 6.29 -6.68
C GLY A 489 -2.79 6.03 -8.06
N ALA A 490 -2.16 6.50 -9.14
CA ALA A 490 -2.66 6.29 -10.50
C ALA A 490 -2.81 4.80 -10.84
N PHE A 491 -1.86 3.98 -10.39
CA PHE A 491 -1.90 2.53 -10.58
C PHE A 491 -3.03 1.86 -9.78
N ALA A 492 -3.23 2.25 -8.52
CA ALA A 492 -4.33 1.73 -7.70
C ALA A 492 -5.71 2.18 -8.19
N PHE A 493 -5.86 3.43 -8.65
CA PHE A 493 -7.10 3.92 -9.25
C PHE A 493 -7.37 3.36 -10.65
N LEU A 494 -6.35 2.98 -11.41
CA LEU A 494 -6.53 2.19 -12.64
C LEU A 494 -7.17 0.83 -12.32
N ALA A 495 -6.62 0.10 -11.33
CA ALA A 495 -7.18 -1.18 -10.88
C ALA A 495 -8.61 -1.07 -10.32
N LEU A 496 -8.93 0.03 -9.62
CA LEU A 496 -10.30 0.33 -9.20
C LEU A 496 -11.22 0.68 -10.38
N THR A 497 -10.76 1.47 -11.36
CA THR A 497 -11.57 1.82 -12.54
C THR A 497 -11.96 0.57 -13.32
N ASP A 498 -11.03 -0.35 -13.47
CA ASP A 498 -11.20 -1.67 -14.09
C ASP A 498 -12.20 -2.55 -13.30
N PHE A 499 -12.07 -2.59 -11.96
CA PHE A 499 -13.04 -3.26 -11.08
C PHE A 499 -14.47 -2.69 -11.21
N TRP A 500 -14.62 -1.36 -11.17
CA TRP A 500 -15.91 -0.71 -11.32
C TRP A 500 -16.48 -0.88 -12.73
N ASN A 501 -15.63 -0.96 -13.76
CA ASN A 501 -16.06 -1.23 -15.14
C ASN A 501 -16.75 -2.59 -15.27
N ASP A 502 -16.22 -3.63 -14.64
CA ASP A 502 -16.88 -4.94 -14.61
C ASP A 502 -18.12 -4.93 -13.69
N HIS A 503 -18.00 -4.35 -12.49
CA HIS A 503 -19.06 -4.44 -11.49
C HIS A 503 -20.33 -3.71 -11.92
N ARG A 504 -20.20 -2.56 -12.60
CA ARG A 504 -21.34 -1.78 -13.14
C ARG A 504 -22.10 -2.50 -14.27
N LEU A 505 -21.48 -3.50 -14.92
CA LEU A 505 -22.10 -4.33 -15.96
C LEU A 505 -22.80 -5.56 -15.37
N ALA A 506 -22.34 -6.04 -14.21
CA ALA A 506 -22.87 -7.23 -13.55
C ALA A 506 -23.91 -6.94 -12.44
N ALA A 507 -23.88 -5.75 -11.83
CA ALA A 507 -24.71 -5.40 -10.67
C ALA A 507 -25.82 -4.39 -11.00
N GLY A 508 -27.03 -4.64 -10.48
CA GLY A 508 -28.15 -3.71 -10.53
C GLY A 508 -28.32 -2.88 -9.25
N GLY A 509 -29.43 -2.12 -9.18
CA GLY A 509 -29.84 -1.40 -7.98
C GLY A 509 -28.84 -0.36 -7.48
N ALA A 510 -28.75 -0.19 -6.16
CA ALA A 510 -27.86 0.77 -5.52
C ALA A 510 -26.37 0.49 -5.78
N GLY A 511 -25.95 -0.78 -5.76
CA GLY A 511 -24.58 -1.19 -6.07
C GLY A 511 -24.18 -0.86 -7.51
N GLY A 512 -25.06 -1.16 -8.47
CA GLY A 512 -24.87 -0.78 -9.88
C GLY A 512 -24.76 0.72 -10.09
N ARG A 513 -25.64 1.53 -9.47
CA ARG A 513 -25.55 3.01 -9.54
C ARG A 513 -24.23 3.55 -8.98
N LEU A 514 -23.79 3.04 -7.82
CA LEU A 514 -22.51 3.42 -7.23
C LEU A 514 -21.34 3.05 -8.16
N ALA A 515 -21.37 1.87 -8.77
CA ALA A 515 -20.33 1.41 -9.69
C ALA A 515 -20.24 2.26 -10.97
N GLN A 516 -21.38 2.67 -11.54
CA GLN A 516 -21.40 3.60 -12.68
C GLN A 516 -20.77 4.95 -12.31
N PHE A 517 -21.07 5.49 -11.12
CA PHE A 517 -20.48 6.74 -10.63
C PHE A 517 -18.97 6.63 -10.40
N GLU A 518 -18.50 5.61 -9.67
CA GLU A 518 -17.07 5.42 -9.39
C GLU A 518 -16.25 5.19 -10.67
N TYR A 519 -16.76 4.36 -11.61
CA TYR A 519 -16.16 4.18 -12.92
C TYR A 519 -16.04 5.50 -13.70
N ALA A 520 -17.13 6.29 -13.75
CA ALA A 520 -17.16 7.57 -14.45
C ALA A 520 -16.21 8.60 -13.84
N ARG A 521 -16.11 8.61 -12.50
CA ARG A 521 -15.24 9.50 -11.73
C ARG A 521 -13.77 9.26 -12.05
N TRP A 522 -13.30 8.03 -11.91
CA TRP A 522 -11.86 7.73 -12.03
C TRP A 522 -11.39 7.65 -13.48
N ARG A 523 -12.22 7.20 -14.44
CA ARG A 523 -11.86 7.24 -15.86
C ARG A 523 -11.62 8.66 -16.38
N ALA A 524 -12.27 9.67 -15.78
CA ALA A 524 -12.15 11.07 -16.17
C ALA A 524 -10.89 11.74 -15.60
N GLU A 525 -10.46 11.37 -14.39
CA GLU A 525 -9.29 11.95 -13.72
C GLU A 525 -7.95 11.32 -14.14
N LEU A 526 -7.94 10.00 -14.37
CA LEU A 526 -6.71 9.26 -14.68
C LEU A 526 -5.94 9.80 -15.90
N PRO A 527 -6.55 10.21 -17.04
CA PRO A 527 -5.82 10.77 -18.17
C PRO A 527 -4.98 11.99 -17.79
N GLY A 528 -5.56 12.93 -17.03
CA GLY A 528 -4.86 14.13 -16.57
C GLY A 528 -3.70 13.82 -15.63
N VAL A 529 -3.83 12.80 -14.76
CA VAL A 529 -2.72 12.34 -13.92
C VAL A 529 -1.61 11.69 -14.76
N LEU A 530 -1.97 10.86 -15.74
CA LEU A 530 -1.00 10.22 -16.64
C LEU A 530 -0.29 11.24 -17.55
N ASP A 531 -0.93 12.36 -17.87
CA ASP A 531 -0.30 13.52 -18.53
C ASP A 531 0.69 14.26 -17.61
N ILE A 532 0.34 14.49 -16.35
CA ILE A 532 1.25 15.05 -15.34
C ILE A 532 2.50 14.17 -15.17
N LEU A 533 2.31 12.84 -15.08
CA LEU A 533 3.41 11.89 -14.91
C LEU A 533 4.36 11.91 -16.12
N MET A 534 3.84 11.83 -17.34
CA MET A 534 4.66 11.94 -18.56
C MET A 534 5.36 13.30 -18.69
N GLY A 535 4.67 14.40 -18.35
CA GLY A 535 5.22 15.76 -18.40
C GLY A 535 6.16 16.11 -17.24
N SER A 536 6.43 15.18 -16.31
CA SER A 536 7.22 15.47 -15.11
C SER A 536 8.72 15.61 -15.35
N GLY A 537 9.26 14.99 -16.41
CA GLY A 537 10.68 14.99 -16.73
C GLY A 537 11.57 14.16 -15.78
N VAL A 538 10.98 13.35 -14.89
CA VAL A 538 11.71 12.52 -13.91
C VAL A 538 11.44 11.01 -14.06
N LEU A 539 10.75 10.59 -15.11
CA LEU A 539 10.59 9.18 -15.44
C LEU A 539 11.88 8.64 -16.09
N THR A 540 12.27 7.41 -15.76
CA THR A 540 13.24 6.67 -16.59
C THR A 540 12.55 6.19 -17.88
N GLY A 541 13.29 5.74 -18.89
CA GLY A 541 12.66 5.15 -20.10
C GLY A 541 11.76 3.92 -19.80
N LEU A 542 11.99 3.22 -18.69
CA LEU A 542 11.08 2.19 -18.19
C LEU A 542 9.88 2.79 -17.44
N GLY A 543 10.06 3.92 -16.74
CA GLY A 543 8.96 4.72 -16.19
C GLY A 543 8.01 5.25 -17.26
N GLU A 544 8.53 5.80 -18.36
CA GLU A 544 7.74 6.24 -19.51
C GLU A 544 6.97 5.08 -20.14
N ARG A 545 7.63 3.92 -20.34
CA ARG A 545 6.96 2.70 -20.82
C ARG A 545 5.86 2.24 -19.87
N PHE A 546 6.08 2.31 -18.55
CA PHE A 546 5.12 1.93 -17.53
C PHE A 546 3.88 2.85 -17.53
N VAL A 547 4.08 4.17 -17.57
CA VAL A 547 2.97 5.15 -17.65
C VAL A 547 2.23 5.03 -18.99
N GLY A 548 2.94 4.74 -20.09
CA GLY A 548 2.34 4.38 -21.37
C GLY A 548 1.52 3.06 -21.30
N GLY A 549 1.96 2.08 -20.50
CA GLY A 549 1.21 0.86 -20.21
C GLY A 549 -0.08 1.13 -19.43
N MET A 550 -0.02 1.99 -18.40
CA MET A 550 -1.22 2.43 -17.67
C MET A 550 -2.23 3.15 -18.58
N ARG A 551 -1.75 3.99 -19.51
CA ARG A 551 -2.62 4.62 -20.54
C ARG A 551 -3.29 3.60 -21.45
N ARG A 552 -2.57 2.55 -21.89
CA ARG A 552 -3.15 1.47 -22.70
C ARG A 552 -4.18 0.66 -21.92
N GLY A 553 -3.90 0.34 -20.65
CA GLY A 553 -4.83 -0.32 -19.75
C GLY A 553 -6.12 0.49 -19.55
N LEU A 554 -5.99 1.80 -19.31
CA LEU A 554 -7.14 2.70 -19.20
C LEU A 554 -7.95 2.78 -20.50
N ALA A 555 -7.29 2.93 -21.65
CA ALA A 555 -7.96 3.00 -22.95
C ALA A 555 -8.79 1.75 -23.24
N ALA A 556 -8.29 0.55 -22.89
CA ALA A 556 -9.00 -0.71 -23.06
C ALA A 556 -10.32 -0.83 -22.25
N ILE A 557 -10.52 0.04 -21.24
CA ILE A 557 -11.71 0.05 -20.37
C ILE A 557 -12.49 1.37 -20.42
N ALA A 558 -12.07 2.36 -21.20
CA ALA A 558 -12.61 3.73 -21.15
C ALA A 558 -13.93 3.92 -21.91
N ASP A 559 -14.19 3.12 -22.95
CA ASP A 559 -15.24 3.34 -23.95
C ASP A 559 -16.67 2.99 -23.48
N GLY A 560 -16.86 2.64 -22.20
CA GLY A 560 -18.17 2.26 -21.67
C GLY A 560 -19.16 3.44 -21.62
N GLU A 561 -20.39 3.23 -22.09
CA GLU A 561 -21.47 4.19 -21.83
C GLU A 561 -21.75 4.28 -20.32
N VAL A 562 -22.09 5.49 -19.85
CA VAL A 562 -22.38 5.83 -18.45
C VAL A 562 -23.69 6.63 -18.41
N PRO A 563 -24.64 6.28 -17.53
CA PRO A 563 -25.87 7.07 -17.34
C PRO A 563 -25.59 8.53 -16.96
N GLU A 564 -26.40 9.45 -17.49
CA GLU A 564 -26.22 10.91 -17.32
C GLU A 564 -26.11 11.33 -15.84
N GLU A 565 -26.94 10.79 -14.95
CA GLU A 565 -26.87 11.06 -13.50
C GLU A 565 -25.49 10.70 -12.90
N ALA A 566 -24.96 9.52 -13.24
CA ALA A 566 -23.66 9.07 -12.74
C ALA A 566 -22.51 9.93 -13.30
N ALA A 567 -22.58 10.31 -14.58
CA ALA A 567 -21.62 11.20 -15.22
C ALA A 567 -21.64 12.61 -14.61
N ALA A 568 -22.83 13.17 -14.37
CA ALA A 568 -23.00 14.51 -13.79
C ALA A 568 -22.52 14.56 -12.33
N LEU A 569 -22.82 13.55 -11.51
CA LEU A 569 -22.31 13.46 -10.15
C LEU A 569 -20.78 13.27 -10.13
N ALA A 570 -20.23 12.47 -11.04
CA ALA A 570 -18.78 12.26 -11.16
C ALA A 570 -18.05 13.57 -11.54
N ASP A 571 -18.57 14.31 -12.52
CA ASP A 571 -18.03 15.61 -12.94
C ASP A 571 -18.14 16.67 -11.82
N LEU A 572 -19.23 16.66 -11.04
CA LEU A 572 -19.37 17.52 -9.86
C LEU A 572 -18.30 17.21 -8.80
N ALA A 573 -18.12 15.93 -8.46
CA ALA A 573 -17.17 15.49 -7.43
C ALA A 573 -15.70 15.74 -7.83
N ASN A 574 -15.37 15.54 -9.10
CA ASN A 574 -14.03 15.80 -9.64
C ASN A 574 -13.70 17.30 -9.64
N ALA A 575 -14.62 18.13 -10.14
CA ALA A 575 -14.45 19.58 -10.10
C ALA A 575 -14.42 20.13 -8.67
N GLU A 576 -15.23 19.60 -7.75
CA GLU A 576 -15.18 19.93 -6.33
C GLU A 576 -13.78 19.71 -5.76
N HIS A 577 -13.25 18.50 -5.91
CA HIS A 577 -11.94 18.13 -5.36
C HIS A 577 -10.81 18.97 -5.96
N TRP A 578 -10.86 19.24 -7.27
CA TRP A 578 -9.89 20.13 -7.92
C TRP A 578 -9.96 21.56 -7.35
N ILE A 579 -11.17 22.11 -7.16
CA ILE A 579 -11.36 23.47 -6.63
C ILE A 579 -10.89 23.55 -5.18
N THR A 580 -11.27 22.60 -4.32
CA THR A 580 -10.86 22.59 -2.90
C THR A 580 -9.36 22.33 -2.74
N TRP A 581 -8.76 21.48 -3.59
CA TRP A 581 -7.31 21.28 -3.62
C TRP A 581 -6.57 22.57 -3.98
N ARG A 582 -7.05 23.35 -4.96
CA ARG A 582 -6.43 24.65 -5.29
C ARG A 582 -6.54 25.66 -4.17
N LEU A 583 -7.74 25.84 -3.62
CA LEU A 583 -8.02 26.73 -2.49
C LEU A 583 -7.15 26.41 -1.26
N ARG A 584 -6.73 25.15 -1.10
CA ARG A 584 -5.88 24.68 0.00
C ARG A 584 -4.38 24.80 -0.28
N ASN A 585 -3.93 24.51 -1.50
CA ASN A 585 -2.52 24.28 -1.80
C ASN A 585 -1.87 25.35 -2.68
N VAL A 586 -2.64 26.07 -3.50
CA VAL A 586 -2.12 27.08 -4.43
C VAL A 586 -2.25 28.47 -3.81
N HIS A 587 -1.13 29.15 -3.64
CA HIS A 587 -1.05 30.47 -3.03
C HIS A 587 -0.61 31.50 -4.08
N PRO A 588 -1.49 32.43 -4.51
CA PRO A 588 -1.09 33.55 -5.36
C PRO A 588 0.00 34.40 -4.72
N ARG A 589 0.87 35.01 -5.54
CA ARG A 589 1.91 35.94 -5.04
C ARG A 589 1.24 37.19 -4.44
N ALA A 590 1.67 37.62 -3.25
CA ALA A 590 1.10 38.76 -2.54
C ALA A 590 0.99 40.02 -3.44
N ALA A 591 2.10 40.44 -4.07
CA ALA A 591 2.13 41.60 -4.97
C ALA A 591 1.12 41.52 -6.14
N PHE A 592 0.75 40.33 -6.60
CA PHE A 592 -0.30 40.17 -7.61
C PHE A 592 -1.69 40.43 -7.01
N ILE A 593 -1.96 39.93 -5.80
CA ILE A 593 -3.20 40.21 -5.06
C ILE A 593 -3.28 41.69 -4.67
N ASP A 594 -2.18 42.33 -4.28
CA ASP A 594 -2.12 43.76 -3.98
C ASP A 594 -2.47 44.61 -5.22
N THR A 595 -1.99 44.20 -6.39
CA THR A 595 -2.32 44.83 -7.69
C THR A 595 -3.82 44.72 -7.99
N LEU A 596 -4.40 43.52 -7.84
CA LEU A 596 -5.84 43.32 -8.02
C LEU A 596 -6.67 44.10 -6.99
N GLY A 597 -6.23 44.14 -5.73
CA GLY A 597 -6.88 44.87 -4.65
C GLY A 597 -6.86 46.39 -4.86
N TYR A 598 -5.76 46.93 -5.38
CA TYR A 598 -5.69 48.33 -5.80
C TYR A 598 -6.64 48.63 -6.95
N ALA A 599 -6.63 47.80 -8.02
CA ALA A 599 -7.51 47.98 -9.18
C ALA A 599 -9.00 47.96 -8.77
N TRP A 600 -9.40 46.99 -7.93
CA TRP A 600 -10.76 46.92 -7.37
C TRP A 600 -11.13 48.18 -6.60
N ARG A 601 -10.33 48.58 -5.60
CA ARG A 601 -10.63 49.75 -4.74
C ARG A 601 -10.68 51.08 -5.50
N THR A 602 -10.03 51.16 -6.66
CA THR A 602 -10.00 52.36 -7.50
C THR A 602 -10.98 52.31 -8.68
N GLY A 603 -11.84 51.27 -8.76
CA GLY A 603 -12.86 51.14 -9.81
C GLY A 603 -12.31 50.79 -11.20
N HIS A 604 -11.06 50.35 -11.30
CA HIS A 604 -10.48 49.91 -12.57
C HIS A 604 -10.99 48.52 -12.96
N ALA A 605 -11.01 48.24 -14.27
CA ALA A 605 -11.25 46.90 -14.79
C ALA A 605 -10.20 45.90 -14.28
N CYS A 606 -10.58 44.64 -14.13
CA CYS A 606 -9.65 43.59 -13.69
C CYS A 606 -8.46 43.46 -14.65
N PRO A 607 -7.20 43.60 -14.17
CA PRO A 607 -6.01 43.33 -14.96
C PRO A 607 -6.01 41.89 -15.53
N PRO A 608 -5.37 41.67 -16.70
CA PRO A 608 -5.29 40.34 -17.29
C PRO A 608 -4.68 39.31 -16.32
N LEU A 609 -5.41 38.23 -16.06
CA LEU A 609 -4.93 37.14 -15.21
C LEU A 609 -3.83 36.36 -15.96
N PRO A 610 -2.59 36.27 -15.43
CA PRO A 610 -1.47 35.72 -16.19
C PRO A 610 -1.67 34.25 -16.56
N ALA A 611 -1.34 33.90 -17.80
CA ALA A 611 -1.25 32.55 -18.30
C ALA A 611 -0.06 31.81 -17.66
N THR A 612 -0.27 31.28 -16.45
CA THR A 612 0.57 30.32 -15.72
C THR A 612 2.04 30.70 -15.50
N ALA A 613 2.33 31.33 -14.35
CA ALA A 613 3.69 31.39 -13.77
C ALA A 613 3.96 30.28 -12.71
N VAL A 614 3.07 29.29 -12.66
CA VAL A 614 3.08 28.07 -11.87
C VAL A 614 2.34 27.04 -12.74
N PRO A 615 2.88 25.84 -13.04
CA PRO A 615 2.12 24.82 -13.76
C PRO A 615 0.84 24.54 -12.98
N ALA A 616 -0.31 24.43 -13.65
CA ALA A 616 -1.62 24.43 -12.96
C ALA A 616 -1.74 23.34 -11.87
N THR A 617 -0.91 22.30 -11.96
CA THR A 617 -0.87 21.13 -11.09
C THR A 617 0.36 21.08 -10.19
N ALA A 618 1.42 21.88 -10.37
CA ALA A 618 2.68 21.73 -9.64
C ALA A 618 2.91 22.85 -8.62
N VAL A 619 3.28 22.49 -7.39
CA VAL A 619 3.65 23.43 -6.32
C VAL A 619 5.14 23.29 -6.02
N SER A 620 5.87 24.41 -5.96
CA SER A 620 7.28 24.40 -5.54
C SER A 620 7.39 24.09 -4.05
N ALA A 621 8.10 23.02 -3.69
CA ALA A 621 8.24 22.58 -2.29
C ALA A 621 8.78 23.65 -1.32
N GLY A 622 9.46 24.69 -1.82
CA GLY A 622 9.91 25.84 -1.02
C GLY A 622 8.78 26.64 -0.37
N ALA A 623 7.62 26.79 -1.04
CA ALA A 623 6.47 27.48 -0.47
C ALA A 623 5.77 26.64 0.63
N ALA A 624 5.73 25.32 0.46
CA ALA A 624 5.22 24.40 1.48
C ALA A 624 6.11 24.36 2.74
N ARG A 625 7.42 24.56 2.60
CA ARG A 625 8.36 24.63 3.74
C ARG A 625 8.27 25.91 4.55
N ALA A 626 7.83 27.02 3.98
CA ALA A 626 7.67 28.28 4.72
C ALA A 626 6.62 28.19 5.85
N ALA A 627 5.63 27.30 5.71
CA ALA A 627 4.66 26.97 6.77
C ALA A 627 5.18 25.96 7.82
N VAL A 628 6.39 25.42 7.63
CA VAL A 628 7.05 24.42 8.51
C VAL A 628 8.39 24.97 9.02
N SER A 629 8.46 26.29 9.23
CA SER A 629 9.68 27.01 9.63
C SER A 629 9.65 27.50 11.09
N ASP A 630 8.83 26.88 11.95
CA ASP A 630 9.02 26.93 13.39
C ASP A 630 9.69 25.62 13.87
N PRO A 631 11.00 25.61 14.15
CA PRO A 631 11.71 24.42 14.64
C PRO A 631 11.47 24.13 16.13
N ALA A 632 10.58 24.88 16.81
CA ALA A 632 10.10 24.59 18.16
C ALA A 632 8.64 24.09 18.19
N ALA A 633 7.90 24.17 17.06
CA ALA A 633 6.61 23.50 16.94
C ALA A 633 6.83 21.98 16.75
N PRO A 634 6.27 21.11 17.60
CA PRO A 634 6.27 19.67 17.33
C PRO A 634 5.46 19.36 16.05
N ASP A 635 5.53 18.12 15.56
CA ASP A 635 4.79 17.58 14.39
C ASP A 635 3.25 17.57 14.53
N ALA A 636 2.69 18.51 15.30
CA ALA A 636 1.28 18.73 15.58
C ALA A 636 0.52 19.42 14.43
N LEU A 637 0.68 18.91 13.20
CA LEU A 637 -0.47 18.83 12.30
C LEU A 637 -1.41 17.79 12.91
N ALA A 638 -2.32 18.26 13.77
CA ALA A 638 -3.19 17.41 14.56
C ALA A 638 -3.88 16.33 13.69
N PRO A 639 -3.91 15.05 14.11
CA PRO A 639 -4.40 13.95 13.28
C PRO A 639 -5.93 13.93 13.11
N SER A 640 -6.62 15.01 13.44
CA SER A 640 -8.08 15.13 13.49
C SER A 640 -8.74 15.47 12.14
N ALA A 641 -7.98 15.85 11.12
CA ALA A 641 -8.52 16.04 9.77
C ALA A 641 -8.31 14.78 8.92
N PRO A 642 -9.37 14.14 8.37
CA PRO A 642 -9.18 12.99 7.50
C PRO A 642 -8.30 13.34 6.30
N ARG A 643 -7.28 12.50 6.05
CA ARG A 643 -6.33 12.67 4.94
C ARG A 643 -6.99 12.43 3.58
N PHE A 644 -8.04 11.61 3.58
CA PHE A 644 -8.92 11.35 2.45
C PHE A 644 -10.00 12.44 2.29
N VAL A 645 -10.62 12.44 1.12
CA VAL A 645 -11.49 13.52 0.65
C VAL A 645 -12.94 13.25 1.05
N THR A 646 -13.30 13.65 2.27
CA THR A 646 -14.70 13.69 2.73
C THR A 646 -15.25 15.10 2.58
N HIS A 647 -16.01 15.35 1.51
CA HIS A 647 -16.74 16.61 1.28
C HIS A 647 -18.24 16.36 1.43
N GLY A 648 -18.98 17.33 1.98
CA GLY A 648 -20.43 17.19 2.19
C GLY A 648 -21.21 16.85 0.91
N ARG A 649 -20.83 17.41 -0.24
CA ARG A 649 -21.45 17.12 -1.55
C ARG A 649 -21.11 15.73 -2.08
N LEU A 650 -19.89 15.24 -1.86
CA LEU A 650 -19.52 13.85 -2.19
C LEU A 650 -20.28 12.86 -1.30
N SER A 651 -20.34 13.08 0.02
CA SER A 651 -21.10 12.23 0.94
C SER A 651 -22.61 12.24 0.63
N LEU A 652 -23.18 13.39 0.24
CA LEU A 652 -24.55 13.49 -0.26
C LEU A 652 -24.76 12.78 -1.62
N SER A 653 -23.74 12.79 -2.50
CA SER A 653 -23.79 12.03 -3.76
C SER A 653 -23.81 10.53 -3.51
N TYR A 654 -23.00 10.04 -2.57
CA TYR A 654 -23.06 8.64 -2.11
C TYR A 654 -24.42 8.30 -1.49
N LEU A 655 -24.98 9.18 -0.67
CA LEU A 655 -26.32 9.00 -0.09
C LEU A 655 -27.39 8.91 -1.18
N ARG A 656 -27.39 9.81 -2.16
CA ARG A 656 -28.33 9.79 -3.30
C ARG A 656 -28.25 8.48 -4.10
N LEU A 657 -27.04 7.98 -4.36
CA LEU A 657 -26.84 6.75 -5.13
C LEU A 657 -27.28 5.50 -4.35
N ARG A 658 -26.99 5.46 -3.04
CA ARG A 658 -27.27 4.31 -2.16
C ARG A 658 -28.70 4.28 -1.63
N GLU A 659 -29.16 5.40 -1.06
CA GLU A 659 -30.43 5.59 -0.34
C GLU A 659 -31.22 6.79 -0.91
N PRO A 660 -31.74 6.73 -2.16
CA PRO A 660 -32.35 7.87 -2.84
C PRO A 660 -33.58 8.44 -2.12
N GLU A 661 -34.36 7.60 -1.44
CA GLU A 661 -35.54 8.03 -0.66
C GLU A 661 -35.13 8.91 0.54
N ARG A 662 -34.10 8.49 1.28
CA ARG A 662 -33.53 9.24 2.40
C ARG A 662 -32.88 10.56 1.95
N PHE A 663 -32.24 10.57 0.78
CA PHE A 663 -31.79 11.82 0.15
C PHE A 663 -32.97 12.76 -0.16
N ALA A 664 -34.08 12.23 -0.70
CA ALA A 664 -35.28 13.00 -0.99
C ALA A 664 -36.06 13.46 0.28
N GLU A 665 -35.89 12.78 1.41
CA GLU A 665 -36.34 13.27 2.73
C GLU A 665 -35.51 14.45 3.20
N LEU A 666 -34.17 14.35 3.19
CA LEU A 666 -33.29 15.46 3.57
C LEU A 666 -33.46 16.70 2.67
N ALA A 667 -33.76 16.50 1.38
CA ALA A 667 -34.08 17.58 0.46
C ALA A 667 -35.40 18.32 0.81
N ARG A 668 -36.37 17.62 1.42
CA ARG A 668 -37.64 18.21 1.91
C ARG A 668 -37.52 18.81 3.30
N GLU A 669 -36.65 18.28 4.15
CA GLU A 669 -36.45 18.74 5.53
C GLU A 669 -34.95 19.02 5.84
N PRO A 670 -34.35 20.09 5.28
CA PRO A 670 -32.92 20.36 5.41
C PRO A 670 -32.42 20.60 6.84
N SER A 671 -33.31 20.85 7.80
CA SER A 671 -32.98 20.95 9.24
C SER A 671 -32.36 19.67 9.81
N ARG A 672 -32.67 18.50 9.23
CA ARG A 672 -32.09 17.21 9.63
C ARG A 672 -30.70 16.94 9.03
N LEU A 673 -30.26 17.75 8.06
CA LEU A 673 -29.03 17.51 7.30
C LEU A 673 -27.79 17.42 8.20
N GLY A 674 -27.63 18.33 9.17
CA GLY A 674 -26.44 18.37 10.03
C GLY A 674 -26.26 17.14 10.92
N ALA A 675 -27.32 16.39 11.21
CA ALA A 675 -27.25 15.13 11.95
C ALA A 675 -26.95 13.92 11.02
N ALA A 676 -27.40 13.97 9.77
CA ALA A 676 -27.22 12.89 8.80
C ALA A 676 -25.89 12.96 8.02
N VAL A 677 -25.46 14.18 7.65
CA VAL A 677 -24.23 14.47 6.92
C VAL A 677 -23.61 15.75 7.49
N PRO A 678 -22.85 15.69 8.60
CA PRO A 678 -22.35 16.88 9.31
C PRO A 678 -21.46 17.81 8.47
N ALA A 679 -20.83 17.29 7.41
CA ALA A 679 -19.99 18.06 6.49
C ALA A 679 -20.77 18.81 5.39
N ALA A 680 -22.10 18.65 5.32
CA ALA A 680 -22.96 19.27 4.30
C ALA A 680 -23.82 20.42 4.86
N CYS A 681 -24.22 21.34 3.99
CA CYS A 681 -25.11 22.45 4.28
C CYS A 681 -26.29 22.49 3.29
N PRO A 682 -27.40 23.20 3.58
CA PRO A 682 -28.58 23.21 2.72
C PRO A 682 -28.33 23.67 1.27
N ALA A 683 -27.30 24.49 1.03
CA ALA A 683 -26.87 24.89 -0.31
C ALA A 683 -26.37 23.70 -1.17
N ASP A 684 -25.79 22.68 -0.53
CA ASP A 684 -25.33 21.46 -1.20
C ASP A 684 -26.50 20.62 -1.73
N LEU A 685 -27.62 20.57 -0.99
CA LEU A 685 -28.87 19.94 -1.45
C LEU A 685 -29.49 20.70 -2.62
N LEU A 686 -29.50 22.04 -2.58
CA LEU A 686 -29.96 22.88 -3.69
C LEU A 686 -29.12 22.64 -4.94
N LEU A 687 -27.80 22.58 -4.81
CA LEU A 687 -26.88 22.30 -5.93
C LEU A 687 -27.12 20.90 -6.53
N LEU A 688 -27.19 19.86 -5.69
CA LEU A 688 -27.42 18.48 -6.13
C LEU A 688 -28.83 18.24 -6.70
N THR A 689 -29.82 19.07 -6.36
CA THR A 689 -31.17 19.04 -6.96
C THR A 689 -31.33 19.96 -8.17
N GLY A 690 -30.24 20.52 -8.69
CA GLY A 690 -30.23 21.35 -9.90
C GLY A 690 -30.62 22.82 -9.70
N GLN A 691 -30.88 23.25 -8.46
CA GLN A 691 -31.27 24.62 -8.11
C GLN A 691 -30.05 25.54 -7.95
N ALA A 692 -29.19 25.57 -8.97
CA ALA A 692 -27.88 26.22 -8.93
C ALA A 692 -27.93 27.70 -8.55
N ALA A 693 -28.93 28.47 -9.01
CA ALA A 693 -29.08 29.88 -8.65
C ALA A 693 -29.39 30.08 -7.15
N ALA A 694 -30.28 29.27 -6.58
CA ALA A 694 -30.62 29.32 -5.15
C ALA A 694 -29.45 28.84 -4.28
N ALA A 695 -28.75 27.79 -4.71
CA ALA A 695 -27.49 27.36 -4.08
C ALA A 695 -26.45 28.48 -4.09
N SER A 696 -26.27 29.16 -5.23
CA SER A 696 -25.33 30.26 -5.40
C SER A 696 -25.62 31.45 -4.50
N ALA A 697 -26.89 31.78 -4.26
CA ALA A 697 -27.28 32.81 -3.28
C ALA A 697 -26.91 32.38 -1.86
N LEU A 698 -27.34 31.19 -1.43
CA LEU A 698 -27.10 30.71 -0.08
C LEU A 698 -25.61 30.50 0.25
N TYR A 699 -24.77 30.09 -0.71
CA TYR A 699 -23.31 30.05 -0.50
C TYR A 699 -22.73 31.46 -0.27
N GLN A 700 -23.24 32.52 -0.91
CA GLN A 700 -22.75 33.88 -0.67
C GLN A 700 -23.05 34.34 0.76
N ASP A 701 -24.27 34.10 1.26
CA ASP A 701 -24.65 34.40 2.65
C ASP A 701 -23.76 33.63 3.64
N LEU A 702 -23.51 32.35 3.37
CA LEU A 702 -22.64 31.51 4.18
C LEU A 702 -21.17 31.97 4.13
N ILE A 703 -20.67 32.48 2.99
CA ILE A 703 -19.31 33.04 2.83
C ILE A 703 -19.18 34.41 3.51
N ALA A 704 -20.24 35.23 3.54
CA ALA A 704 -20.23 36.49 4.27
C ALA A 704 -20.01 36.24 5.78
N ALA A 705 -20.74 35.25 6.33
CA ALA A 705 -20.63 34.81 7.72
C ALA A 705 -19.34 34.03 8.03
N ARG A 706 -18.88 33.14 7.13
CA ARG A 706 -17.70 32.28 7.30
C ARG A 706 -16.73 32.42 6.11
N PRO A 707 -15.97 33.53 6.04
CA PRO A 707 -15.16 33.89 4.87
C PRO A 707 -14.08 32.87 4.51
N ASP A 708 -13.56 32.13 5.50
CA ASP A 708 -12.49 31.16 5.34
C ASP A 708 -12.97 29.73 5.04
N GLY A 709 -14.28 29.51 4.89
CA GLY A 709 -14.86 28.20 4.59
C GLY A 709 -14.56 27.75 3.14
N ILE A 710 -13.44 27.05 2.93
CA ILE A 710 -13.02 26.54 1.61
C ILE A 710 -14.12 25.74 0.91
N ASP A 711 -14.84 24.86 1.63
CA ASP A 711 -15.93 24.07 1.04
C ASP A 711 -17.15 24.93 0.62
N LEU A 712 -17.33 26.12 1.19
CA LEU A 712 -18.35 27.08 0.75
C LEU A 712 -17.94 27.78 -0.55
N TRP A 713 -16.68 28.22 -0.64
CA TRP A 713 -16.11 28.78 -1.87
C TRP A 713 -16.14 27.78 -3.02
N ALA A 714 -15.88 26.50 -2.74
CA ALA A 714 -16.02 25.44 -3.72
C ALA A 714 -17.47 25.24 -4.17
N GLY A 715 -18.43 25.20 -3.24
CA GLY A 715 -19.87 25.14 -3.57
C GLY A 715 -20.33 26.32 -4.41
N PHE A 716 -19.89 27.54 -4.07
CA PHE A 716 -20.16 28.75 -4.83
C PHE A 716 -19.60 28.65 -6.26
N ALA A 717 -18.34 28.24 -6.41
CA ALA A 717 -17.71 28.02 -7.72
C ALA A 717 -18.46 26.97 -8.56
N LEU A 718 -18.91 25.86 -7.96
CA LEU A 718 -19.67 24.81 -8.64
C LEU A 718 -21.07 25.28 -9.05
N SER A 719 -21.76 26.04 -8.21
CA SER A 719 -23.07 26.62 -8.55
C SER A 719 -22.98 27.58 -9.74
N ARG A 720 -21.90 28.35 -9.84
CA ARG A 720 -21.59 29.19 -11.00
C ARG A 720 -21.17 28.38 -12.22
N ARG A 721 -20.41 27.29 -12.05
CA ARG A 721 -20.08 26.34 -13.13
C ARG A 721 -21.33 25.77 -13.80
N ALA A 722 -22.34 25.43 -13.01
CA ALA A 722 -23.63 24.94 -13.51
C ALA A 722 -24.40 26.01 -14.30
N ALA A 723 -24.30 27.28 -13.92
CA ALA A 723 -25.01 28.39 -14.58
C ALA A 723 -24.26 29.02 -15.78
N ARG A 724 -22.91 28.97 -15.79
CA ARG A 724 -22.04 29.69 -16.75
C ARG A 724 -21.00 28.83 -17.46
N GLY A 725 -20.93 27.53 -17.14
CA GLY A 725 -19.96 26.58 -17.71
C GLY A 725 -18.56 26.63 -17.08
N GLY A 726 -17.69 25.70 -17.46
CA GLY A 726 -16.30 25.56 -16.97
C GLY A 726 -15.31 26.63 -17.45
N GLY A 727 -15.80 27.71 -18.07
CA GLY A 727 -15.01 28.87 -18.46
C GLY A 727 -14.83 29.91 -17.34
N ASP A 728 -15.70 29.90 -16.33
CA ASP A 728 -15.72 30.89 -15.25
C ASP A 728 -14.35 30.94 -14.50
N PRO A 729 -13.70 32.10 -14.36
CA PRO A 729 -12.42 32.21 -13.65
C PRO A 729 -12.48 31.81 -12.18
N LEU A 730 -13.64 31.87 -11.51
CA LEU A 730 -13.80 31.32 -10.16
C LEU A 730 -13.64 29.80 -10.15
N VAL A 731 -14.04 29.13 -11.24
CA VAL A 731 -13.81 27.69 -11.43
C VAL A 731 -12.36 27.39 -11.79
N ARG A 732 -11.63 28.31 -12.47
CA ARG A 732 -10.25 28.07 -12.96
C ARG A 732 -9.13 28.61 -12.07
N ARG A 733 -9.44 29.58 -11.20
CA ARG A 733 -8.53 30.28 -10.28
C ARG A 733 -9.23 30.59 -8.94
N PRO A 734 -9.90 29.63 -8.30
CA PRO A 734 -10.63 29.86 -7.04
C PRO A 734 -9.73 30.45 -5.95
N GLU A 735 -8.43 30.09 -5.95
CA GLU A 735 -7.43 30.63 -5.03
C GLU A 735 -7.19 32.14 -5.17
N VAL A 736 -7.35 32.71 -6.37
CA VAL A 736 -7.20 34.15 -6.60
C VAL A 736 -8.38 34.91 -6.03
N ALA A 737 -9.60 34.40 -6.22
CA ALA A 737 -10.81 35.00 -5.67
C ALA A 737 -10.81 35.00 -4.14
N LEU A 738 -10.47 33.86 -3.50
CA LEU A 738 -10.37 33.77 -2.04
C LEU A 738 -9.27 34.68 -1.48
N ALA A 739 -8.08 34.71 -2.10
CA ALA A 739 -6.98 35.57 -1.65
C ALA A 739 -7.32 37.06 -1.78
N LEU A 740 -7.95 37.47 -2.89
CA LEU A 740 -8.39 38.84 -3.12
C LEU A 740 -9.53 39.26 -2.17
N TYR A 741 -10.51 38.39 -1.94
CA TYR A 741 -11.60 38.63 -0.98
C TYR A 741 -11.04 38.83 0.45
N ARG A 742 -10.10 37.98 0.88
CA ARG A 742 -9.38 38.14 2.16
C ARG A 742 -8.62 39.47 2.23
N HIS A 743 -7.86 39.82 1.19
CA HIS A 743 -7.12 41.09 1.11
C HIS A 743 -8.05 42.30 1.21
N LEU A 744 -9.18 42.29 0.50
CA LEU A 744 -10.18 43.37 0.53
C LEU A 744 -10.84 43.49 1.92
N ARG A 745 -11.20 42.36 2.56
CA ARG A 745 -11.74 42.35 3.93
C ARG A 745 -10.74 42.83 4.98
N ALA A 746 -9.46 42.47 4.86
CA ALA A 746 -8.40 42.98 5.72
C ALA A 746 -8.20 44.50 5.58
N ALA A 747 -8.48 45.06 4.39
CA ALA A 747 -8.50 46.49 4.12
C ALA A 747 -9.83 47.19 4.50
N GLY A 748 -10.74 46.52 5.21
CA GLY A 748 -12.01 47.08 5.69
C GLY A 748 -13.16 47.11 4.67
N ALA A 749 -12.99 46.56 3.46
CA ALA A 749 -14.06 46.44 2.48
C ALA A 749 -14.92 45.19 2.70
N ALA A 750 -16.20 45.24 2.30
CA ALA A 750 -17.13 44.11 2.34
C ALA A 750 -17.69 43.80 0.94
N PRO A 751 -16.86 43.34 -0.02
CA PRO A 751 -17.31 43.06 -1.39
C PRO A 751 -18.26 41.85 -1.42
N SER A 752 -19.25 41.83 -2.32
CA SER A 752 -20.00 40.60 -2.58
C SER A 752 -19.12 39.56 -3.28
N PRO A 753 -19.17 38.27 -2.90
CA PRO A 753 -18.46 37.22 -3.61
C PRO A 753 -18.87 37.11 -5.10
N ALA A 754 -20.12 37.44 -5.46
CA ALA A 754 -20.57 37.43 -6.86
C ALA A 754 -20.05 38.63 -7.67
N GLU A 755 -20.05 39.84 -7.09
CA GLU A 755 -19.47 41.02 -7.74
C GLU A 755 -17.97 40.81 -8.01
N LEU A 756 -17.26 40.24 -7.03
CA LEU A 756 -15.84 39.92 -7.16
C LEU A 756 -15.58 38.89 -8.26
N ALA A 757 -16.39 37.82 -8.31
CA ALA A 757 -16.29 36.80 -9.34
C ALA A 757 -16.63 37.34 -10.75
N ASP A 758 -17.59 38.27 -10.86
CA ASP A 758 -17.99 38.86 -12.15
C ASP A 758 -16.96 39.88 -12.67
N TRP A 759 -16.32 40.64 -11.78
CA TRP A 759 -15.18 41.50 -12.14
C TRP A 759 -13.96 40.68 -12.61
N LEU A 760 -13.64 39.58 -11.92
CA LEU A 760 -12.60 38.63 -12.35
C LEU A 760 -12.95 37.99 -13.71
N ALA A 761 -14.23 37.68 -13.95
CA ALA A 761 -14.72 37.18 -15.24
C ALA A 761 -14.51 38.20 -16.37
N ALA A 762 -14.83 39.48 -16.14
CA ALA A 762 -14.62 40.54 -17.13
C ALA A 762 -13.14 40.69 -17.54
N GLY A 763 -12.20 40.62 -16.59
CA GLY A 763 -10.76 40.68 -16.87
C GLY A 763 -10.16 39.47 -17.60
N ALA A 764 -10.84 38.32 -17.57
CA ALA A 764 -10.43 37.13 -18.31
C ALA A 764 -10.89 37.11 -19.78
N VAL A 765 -11.85 37.97 -20.16
CA VAL A 765 -12.35 38.10 -21.53
C VAL A 765 -11.54 39.11 -22.35
N THR A 766 -10.91 40.10 -21.68
CA THR A 766 -10.10 41.14 -22.34
C THR A 766 -8.69 40.67 -22.73
N SER A 767 -8.21 39.55 -22.19
CA SER A 767 -7.03 38.86 -22.70
C SER A 767 -7.36 38.16 -24.02
N ARG A 768 -7.12 38.88 -25.13
CA ARG A 768 -7.25 38.35 -26.50
C ARG A 768 -6.46 37.04 -26.61
N PRO A 769 -7.05 35.93 -27.07
CA PRO A 769 -6.30 34.69 -27.24
C PRO A 769 -5.21 34.89 -28.29
N GLY A 770 -3.96 34.58 -27.93
CA GLY A 770 -2.98 34.14 -28.93
C GLY A 770 -3.54 32.91 -29.67
N PRO A 771 -3.07 32.61 -30.90
CA PRO A 771 -3.67 31.57 -31.73
C PRO A 771 -3.80 30.27 -30.95
N ALA A 772 -5.02 29.71 -30.96
CA ALA A 772 -5.36 28.60 -30.10
C ALA A 772 -4.47 27.38 -30.40
N VAL A 773 -3.72 26.93 -29.39
CA VAL A 773 -3.14 25.59 -29.41
C VAL A 773 -4.28 24.60 -29.18
N GLY A 774 -4.98 24.29 -30.27
CA GLY A 774 -5.98 23.24 -30.32
C GLY A 774 -5.33 21.87 -30.10
N ALA A 775 -6.10 20.96 -29.52
CA ALA A 775 -5.66 19.58 -29.32
C ALA A 775 -5.62 18.83 -30.67
N THR A 776 -4.45 18.80 -31.32
CA THR A 776 -3.99 17.76 -32.27
C THR A 776 -2.54 18.02 -32.67
N PRO A 777 -1.66 17.01 -32.78
CA PRO A 777 -0.31 17.22 -33.30
C PRO A 777 -0.35 17.43 -34.82
N PRO A 778 0.33 18.45 -35.38
CA PRO A 778 0.39 18.64 -36.83
C PRO A 778 1.29 17.58 -37.48
N THR A 779 0.82 17.03 -38.60
CA THR A 779 1.60 16.23 -39.53
C THR A 779 2.70 17.07 -40.19
N ALA A 780 3.85 16.46 -40.46
CA ALA A 780 4.97 17.13 -41.11
C ALA A 780 4.78 17.23 -42.64
N VAL A 781 4.86 18.43 -43.21
CA VAL A 781 5.25 18.68 -44.61
C VAL A 781 6.11 19.95 -44.69
N GLU A 782 7.02 19.90 -45.66
CA GLU A 782 8.20 20.70 -46.04
C GLU A 782 8.07 22.23 -46.24
N GLY A 783 9.24 22.88 -46.29
CA GLY A 783 9.48 24.25 -46.78
C GLY A 783 9.56 25.32 -45.67
N GLY A 784 10.65 26.06 -45.45
CA GLY A 784 11.92 26.19 -46.16
C GLY A 784 12.29 27.67 -46.27
N VAL A 785 13.53 28.08 -45.92
CA VAL A 785 14.31 29.22 -46.46
C VAL A 785 15.60 29.45 -45.66
N ALA A 786 16.66 29.70 -46.44
CA ALA A 786 18.05 30.06 -46.13
C ALA A 786 18.44 30.74 -44.80
N VAL A 787 19.58 30.28 -44.26
CA VAL A 787 20.68 31.14 -43.80
C VAL A 787 22.00 30.56 -44.34
N GLY A 788 22.90 31.38 -44.89
CA GLY A 788 24.24 30.94 -45.29
C GLY A 788 25.15 30.68 -44.07
N GLY A 789 26.31 30.03 -44.19
CA GLY A 789 27.02 29.59 -45.38
C GLY A 789 28.52 29.71 -45.15
N VAL A 790 29.19 28.62 -44.77
CA VAL A 790 30.67 28.48 -44.75
C VAL A 790 31.01 27.09 -45.28
N ALA A 791 32.09 27.01 -46.07
CA ALA A 791 32.39 25.87 -46.94
C ALA A 791 33.00 24.64 -46.22
N GLY A 792 32.81 23.46 -46.81
CA GLY A 792 33.41 22.19 -46.38
C GLY A 792 33.12 21.04 -47.36
N SER A 793 33.85 21.00 -48.47
CA SER A 793 33.67 20.03 -49.56
C SER A 793 34.30 18.66 -49.26
N VAL A 794 33.54 17.57 -49.32
CA VAL A 794 33.94 16.23 -49.84
C VAL A 794 32.71 15.58 -50.51
N ALA A 795 32.89 14.72 -51.51
CA ALA A 795 31.85 14.30 -52.46
C ALA A 795 31.74 12.77 -52.71
N VAL A 796 30.76 12.41 -53.55
CA VAL A 796 30.61 11.18 -54.38
C VAL A 796 29.82 9.97 -53.80
N GLY A 797 28.82 9.52 -54.59
CA GLY A 797 28.27 8.15 -54.62
C GLY A 797 26.95 7.92 -53.85
N GLY A 798 25.79 7.63 -54.45
CA GLY A 798 25.45 7.51 -55.88
C GLY A 798 25.14 6.08 -56.35
N VAL A 799 23.93 5.56 -56.08
CA VAL A 799 23.34 4.39 -56.77
C VAL A 799 21.84 4.58 -56.96
N LEU A 800 21.36 4.33 -58.18
CA LEU A 800 19.94 4.32 -58.61
C LEU A 800 19.40 2.88 -58.64
N ALA A 801 18.08 2.69 -58.44
CA ALA A 801 17.23 1.81 -59.27
C ALA A 801 15.73 1.83 -58.86
N THR A 802 14.87 2.31 -59.77
CA THR A 802 13.56 1.76 -60.22
C THR A 802 12.64 0.96 -59.26
N GLY A 803 11.31 1.15 -59.22
CA GLY A 803 10.43 2.09 -59.93
C GLY A 803 9.00 1.53 -60.17
N HIS A 804 8.01 2.42 -60.35
CA HIS A 804 6.63 2.22 -60.88
C HIS A 804 5.68 1.30 -60.05
N SER A 805 4.55 1.74 -59.46
CA SER A 805 3.38 2.56 -59.90
C SER A 805 2.28 1.78 -60.61
N GLY A 806 1.03 1.90 -60.14
CA GLY A 806 -0.16 1.30 -60.76
C GLY A 806 -1.44 1.60 -59.97
N ASP A 807 -2.21 2.60 -60.41
CA ASP A 807 -3.53 2.95 -59.88
C ASP A 807 -4.59 1.85 -60.16
N GLY A 808 -5.65 1.83 -59.35
CA GLY A 808 -6.77 0.88 -59.53
C GLY A 808 -7.99 1.22 -58.68
N SER A 809 -8.80 2.17 -59.12
CA SER A 809 -9.98 2.65 -58.40
C SER A 809 -11.21 1.73 -58.54
N ASN A 810 -12.07 1.78 -57.50
CA ASN A 810 -13.49 2.20 -57.59
C ASN A 810 -14.61 1.24 -57.12
N THR A 811 -15.67 1.88 -56.60
CA THR A 811 -17.09 1.48 -56.51
C THR A 811 -17.59 0.31 -55.64
N LYS A 812 -18.26 0.73 -54.56
CA LYS A 812 -19.53 0.19 -54.00
C LYS A 812 -20.39 -0.67 -54.96
N SER A 813 -21.00 -1.73 -54.42
CA SER A 813 -22.45 -1.95 -54.56
C SER A 813 -23.03 -2.76 -53.40
N THR A 814 -24.30 -2.49 -53.07
CA THR A 814 -25.08 -3.08 -51.98
C THR A 814 -25.84 -4.34 -52.41
N ARG A 815 -26.03 -5.32 -51.51
CA ARG A 815 -27.21 -6.21 -51.50
C ARG A 815 -27.35 -7.07 -50.23
N THR A 816 -28.43 -6.83 -49.49
CA THR A 816 -29.22 -7.79 -48.68
C THR A 816 -30.58 -7.97 -49.41
N PRO A 817 -31.55 -8.84 -49.00
CA PRO A 817 -31.67 -9.58 -47.74
C PRO A 817 -32.15 -11.07 -47.91
N SER A 818 -32.72 -11.61 -46.83
CA SER A 818 -33.48 -12.87 -46.67
C SER A 818 -32.66 -14.17 -46.53
N ALA A 819 -33.04 -15.20 -45.79
CA ALA A 819 -33.84 -15.42 -44.56
C ALA A 819 -34.35 -16.87 -44.62
N THR A 820 -34.02 -17.72 -43.63
CA THR A 820 -34.83 -18.91 -43.32
C THR A 820 -34.71 -19.28 -41.86
N SER A 821 -35.85 -19.55 -41.24
CA SER A 821 -36.02 -20.03 -39.88
C SER A 821 -35.61 -21.49 -39.70
N ARG A 822 -35.28 -21.86 -38.46
CA ARG A 822 -35.69 -23.15 -37.86
C ARG A 822 -35.72 -23.04 -36.33
N THR A 823 -36.85 -23.43 -35.77
CA THR A 823 -37.15 -23.50 -34.33
C THR A 823 -37.21 -24.96 -33.85
N SER A 824 -37.39 -25.15 -32.54
CA SER A 824 -37.31 -26.41 -31.77
C SER A 824 -35.88 -26.92 -31.51
N GLY A 825 -35.48 -27.35 -30.31
CA GLY A 825 -36.17 -27.36 -29.01
C GLY A 825 -36.25 -28.78 -28.43
N TRP A 826 -35.62 -28.99 -27.25
CA TRP A 826 -35.76 -30.07 -26.24
C TRP A 826 -34.62 -29.85 -25.24
N SER A 827 -34.86 -29.40 -24.00
CA SER A 827 -35.37 -30.13 -22.82
C SER A 827 -34.33 -31.00 -22.10
N SER A 828 -34.14 -30.70 -20.82
CA SER A 828 -33.21 -31.27 -19.85
C SER A 828 -33.40 -32.78 -19.54
N ARG A 829 -32.30 -33.46 -19.15
CA ARG A 829 -32.05 -33.93 -17.76
C ARG A 829 -30.72 -34.72 -17.60
N SER A 830 -30.25 -34.75 -16.36
CA SER A 830 -29.21 -35.61 -15.75
C SER A 830 -29.18 -37.07 -16.27
N THR A 831 -28.04 -37.77 -16.37
CA THR A 831 -27.28 -38.29 -15.21
C THR A 831 -25.86 -38.80 -15.55
N ARG A 832 -24.95 -38.68 -14.56
CA ARG A 832 -23.76 -39.53 -14.25
C ARG A 832 -22.87 -40.04 -15.41
N ARG A 833 -21.65 -39.51 -15.47
CA ARG A 833 -20.47 -40.21 -14.91
C ARG A 833 -19.42 -39.21 -14.44
#